data_AF-A0A925RF29-F1
#
_entry.id   AF-A0A925RF29-F1
#
_cell.length_a   1.000
_cell.length_b   1.000
_cell.length_c   1.000
_cell.angle_alpha   90.00
_cell.angle_beta   90.00
_cell.angle_gamma   90.00
#
_symmetry.space_group_name_H-M   'P 1'
#
loop_
_entity.id
_entity.type
_entity.pdbx_description
1 polymer ?
#
loop_
_entity_poly.entity_id
_entity_poly.type
_entity_poly.pdbx_seq_one_letter_code
_entity_poly.pdbx_strand_id
1 'polypeptide(L)'
;MASATTNLESQILELERLRARCVSARDAVSSVRRRLAELTDQEAELTASIHNRHESELRAQLERMAQDARDRLMQSEHDISSVREAAAESRERRLNELAAGFKEDVAAIRQKLQSELWVLQSVCDESNEDTPVREAERAQEVFHTQQAFATQQLSDLDARLQFTEKYLAHCHAGTDSTIPPVNVAIKGREASHTLAMEQVDLALAAAVAIDRQNLPQWICGLRIWGLALLIFVVVAIVATGVRADLRLFLNPELQKPDWQWLGVSSLIGAATAVLFGTVLLVLVQSRLRAGFEDMLQHVANARSALDYWSQKSQQELKRVEAAADTWKTSMQQHREQHSAKLQHAADEQIHERTRAYNELVARHEKQSLEQIAANDAESSRQQSAVEHWRGQEIARIKATLKSEHEQSLTALATRNAATRKSLHDDETTAIAQWKADITLARELARTSRERVTAFPRWSQMRGSHWNVPTSLPEALPIGDLLATLPAPPQGDSREPDANLCLEMPAILNFPRDTSIVIEHDVAGREPALEFVRSILLRLLTSIMPGRVQFTLIDPVGLGQSFSALMHLADFDELLISNRIWTEATQIRDRLQKVTEHMESVFQTYLRSEFESIEDYNAAAGEVAEPYHFVVVAGFPAAFTEEAARHLTSILTSGPRCGVHAIVTWSPNQPIPRSFDINSLRESCTEFTVTDGHVVPRLESPSSAEFEALVPPDSADYVSLVRAVGEQSRDARRVEVSFNRIAPKPDAIWSLCSAEGLDVPIGRAGAARLQFMRLGRGTSQHVLVAGKTGSGKSTLLHILITNLA
;
A
#
# COMPACT_ATOMS: atom_id res chain seq x y z
N MET A 1 63.17 -10.06 -43.36
CA MET A 1 62.88 -10.64 -44.69
C MET A 1 61.61 -10.09 -45.36
N ALA A 2 60.77 -9.28 -44.70
CA ALA A 2 59.56 -8.70 -45.29
C ALA A 2 59.73 -7.37 -46.05
N SER A 3 60.93 -6.76 -46.09
CA SER A 3 61.15 -5.45 -46.73
C SER A 3 61.52 -5.51 -48.22
N ALA A 4 61.70 -6.70 -48.79
CA ALA A 4 62.21 -6.89 -50.15
C ALA A 4 61.11 -6.98 -51.24
N THR A 5 59.83 -6.92 -50.87
CA THR A 5 58.70 -7.19 -51.79
C THR A 5 57.74 -6.02 -51.98
N THR A 6 57.97 -4.87 -51.35
CA THR A 6 57.03 -3.75 -51.45
C THR A 6 57.30 -2.94 -52.73
N ASN A 7 56.56 -3.24 -53.81
CA ASN A 7 56.48 -2.43 -55.03
C ASN A 7 55.37 -1.36 -54.94
N LEU A 8 55.30 -0.45 -55.92
CA LEU A 8 54.29 0.61 -55.99
C LEU A 8 52.85 0.10 -55.76
N GLU A 9 52.47 -0.96 -56.47
CA GLU A 9 51.12 -1.52 -56.38
C GLU A 9 50.83 -2.04 -54.96
N SER A 10 51.78 -2.73 -54.34
CA SER A 10 51.65 -3.20 -52.96
C SER A 10 51.65 -2.05 -51.94
N GLN A 11 52.38 -0.94 -52.18
CA GLN A 11 52.32 0.25 -51.34
C GLN A 11 50.90 0.82 -51.35
N ILE A 12 50.33 0.98 -52.54
CA ILE A 12 48.98 1.53 -52.71
C ILE A 12 47.93 0.60 -52.10
N LEU A 13 47.99 -0.70 -52.40
CA LEU A 13 47.04 -1.68 -51.86
C LEU A 13 47.08 -1.77 -50.33
N GLU A 14 48.27 -1.71 -49.74
CA GLU A 14 48.42 -1.74 -48.28
C GLU A 14 47.90 -0.44 -47.64
N LEU A 15 48.14 0.72 -48.26
CA LEU A 15 47.58 2.00 -47.81
C LEU A 15 46.04 1.98 -47.85
N GLU A 16 45.44 1.45 -48.92
CA GLU A 16 43.98 1.29 -49.01
C GLU A 16 43.42 0.38 -47.93
N ARG A 17 44.08 -0.77 -47.69
CA ARG A 17 43.69 -1.70 -46.62
C ARG A 17 43.76 -1.04 -45.24
N LEU A 18 44.85 -0.33 -44.95
CA LEU A 18 45.03 0.38 -43.69
C LEU A 18 44.00 1.50 -43.53
N ARG A 19 43.71 2.26 -44.59
CA ARG A 19 42.67 3.28 -44.58
C ARG A 19 41.30 2.67 -44.28
N ALA A 20 40.91 1.59 -44.97
CA ALA A 20 39.62 0.93 -44.77
C ALA A 20 39.45 0.42 -43.33
N ARG A 21 40.51 -0.16 -42.75
CA ARG A 21 40.52 -0.59 -41.35
C ARG A 21 40.42 0.58 -40.37
N CYS A 22 41.13 1.68 -40.63
CA CYS A 22 41.02 2.89 -39.83
C CYS A 22 39.61 3.50 -39.88
N VAL A 23 38.94 3.50 -41.04
CA VAL A 23 37.54 3.94 -41.18
C VAL A 23 36.61 3.02 -40.38
N SER A 24 36.76 1.71 -40.53
CA SER A 24 35.95 0.72 -39.80
C SER A 24 36.12 0.83 -38.28
N ALA A 25 37.34 1.02 -37.79
CA ALA A 25 37.62 1.22 -36.37
C ALA A 25 36.99 2.53 -35.85
N ARG A 26 37.04 3.61 -36.64
CA ARG A 26 36.37 4.88 -36.32
C ARG A 26 34.86 4.74 -36.23
N ASP A 27 34.24 4.03 -37.17
CA ASP A 27 32.81 3.76 -37.18
C ASP A 27 32.40 2.85 -36.02
N ALA A 28 33.24 1.88 -35.65
CA ALA A 28 33.02 1.07 -34.46
C ALA A 28 32.98 1.94 -33.19
N VAL A 29 33.95 2.84 -32.99
CA VAL A 29 33.96 3.75 -31.83
C VAL A 29 32.74 4.66 -31.81
N SER A 30 32.36 5.25 -32.95
CA SER A 30 31.18 6.12 -33.01
C SER A 30 29.89 5.35 -32.68
N SER A 31 29.76 4.11 -33.16
CA SER A 31 28.62 3.24 -32.86
C SER A 31 28.54 2.86 -31.37
N VAL A 32 29.69 2.56 -30.74
CA VAL A 32 29.77 2.20 -29.32
C VAL A 32 29.39 3.39 -28.44
N ARG A 33 29.87 4.59 -28.78
CA ARG A 33 29.49 5.82 -28.08
C ARG A 33 28.01 6.13 -28.17
N ARG A 34 27.42 5.94 -29.35
CA ARG A 34 25.97 6.10 -29.51
C ARG A 34 25.21 5.14 -28.61
N ARG A 35 25.64 3.86 -28.54
CA ARG A 35 25.06 2.86 -27.64
C ARG A 35 25.25 3.20 -26.16
N LEU A 36 26.38 3.77 -25.76
CA LEU A 36 26.62 4.24 -24.39
C LEU A 36 25.67 5.39 -24.00
N ALA A 37 25.42 6.33 -24.93
CA ALA A 37 24.44 7.40 -24.73
C ALA A 37 23.02 6.83 -24.63
N GLU A 38 22.61 5.97 -25.57
CA GLU A 38 21.31 5.29 -25.55
C GLU A 38 21.09 4.48 -24.25
N LEU A 39 22.11 3.79 -23.75
CA LEU A 39 22.05 3.04 -22.50
C LEU A 39 21.86 3.97 -21.28
N THR A 40 22.47 5.15 -21.31
CA THR A 40 22.36 6.13 -20.21
C THR A 40 20.95 6.73 -20.17
N ASP A 41 20.38 7.04 -21.33
CA ASP A 41 18.99 7.51 -21.44
C ASP A 41 17.99 6.42 -21.00
N GLN A 42 18.20 5.17 -21.46
CA GLN A 42 17.36 4.03 -21.06
C GLN A 42 17.44 3.74 -19.56
N GLU A 43 18.61 3.91 -18.94
CA GLU A 43 18.76 3.73 -17.49
C GLU A 43 17.96 4.77 -16.71
N ALA A 44 17.99 6.03 -17.13
CA ALA A 44 17.21 7.08 -16.50
C ALA A 44 15.70 6.79 -16.59
N GLU A 45 15.22 6.36 -17.77
CA GLU A 45 13.81 6.02 -17.99
C GLU A 45 13.37 4.80 -17.17
N LEU A 46 14.15 3.72 -17.17
CA LEU A 46 13.86 2.51 -16.39
C LEU A 46 13.91 2.77 -14.89
N THR A 47 14.86 3.57 -14.41
CA THR A 47 14.96 3.95 -12.99
C THR A 47 13.72 4.73 -12.56
N ALA A 48 13.28 5.70 -13.38
CA ALA A 48 12.04 6.43 -13.13
C ALA A 48 10.80 5.51 -13.13
N SER A 49 10.74 4.54 -14.06
CA SER A 49 9.66 3.54 -14.13
C SER A 49 9.60 2.66 -12.87
N ILE A 50 10.74 2.16 -12.40
CA ILE A 50 10.85 1.36 -11.17
C ILE A 50 10.40 2.17 -9.95
N HIS A 51 10.81 3.44 -9.87
CA HIS A 51 10.41 4.33 -8.78
C HIS A 51 8.90 4.60 -8.77
N ASN A 52 8.33 4.95 -9.93
CA ASN A 52 6.90 5.19 -10.08
C ASN A 52 6.06 3.94 -9.75
N ARG A 53 6.51 2.75 -10.17
CA ARG A 53 5.84 1.48 -9.83
C ARG A 53 5.83 1.26 -8.32
N HIS A 54 6.97 1.39 -7.66
CA HIS A 54 7.09 1.24 -6.21
C HIS A 54 6.17 2.23 -5.46
N GLU A 55 6.16 3.52 -5.85
CA GLU A 55 5.24 4.50 -5.24
C GLU A 55 3.77 4.11 -5.43
N SER A 56 3.40 3.67 -6.65
CA SER A 56 2.01 3.29 -6.95
C SER A 56 1.55 2.06 -6.17
N GLU A 57 2.40 1.04 -6.05
CA GLU A 57 2.12 -0.19 -5.29
C GLU A 57 2.04 0.10 -3.79
N LEU A 58 2.95 0.93 -3.27
CA LEU A 58 2.92 1.35 -1.86
C LEU A 58 1.62 2.10 -1.54
N ARG A 59 1.20 3.05 -2.39
CA ARG A 59 -0.08 3.76 -2.22
C ARG A 59 -1.26 2.79 -2.25
N ALA A 60 -1.33 1.91 -3.25
CA ALA A 60 -2.41 0.94 -3.38
C ALA A 60 -2.51 -0.03 -2.19
N GLN A 61 -1.38 -0.52 -1.65
CA GLN A 61 -1.38 -1.38 -0.48
C GLN A 61 -1.76 -0.63 0.80
N LEU A 62 -1.28 0.60 1.00
CA LEU A 62 -1.67 1.43 2.14
C LEU A 62 -3.16 1.78 2.12
N GLU A 63 -3.75 2.05 0.96
CA GLU A 63 -5.19 2.29 0.80
C GLU A 63 -6.00 1.03 1.14
N ARG A 64 -5.63 -0.14 0.60
CA ARG A 64 -6.30 -1.41 0.93
C ARG A 64 -6.24 -1.72 2.42
N MET A 65 -5.10 -1.50 3.05
CA MET A 65 -4.94 -1.74 4.48
C MET A 65 -5.66 -0.68 5.34
N ALA A 66 -5.76 0.58 4.88
CA ALA A 66 -6.60 1.58 5.53
C ALA A 66 -8.09 1.20 5.45
N GLN A 67 -8.53 0.58 4.35
CA GLN A 67 -9.86 0.01 4.21
C GLN A 67 -10.08 -1.15 5.19
N ASP A 68 -9.17 -2.15 5.24
CA ASP A 68 -9.28 -3.31 6.14
C ASP A 68 -9.29 -2.89 7.63
N ALA A 69 -8.49 -1.89 8.00
CA ALA A 69 -8.51 -1.33 9.35
C ALA A 69 -9.85 -0.64 9.68
N ARG A 70 -10.46 0.07 8.73
CA ARG A 70 -11.80 0.66 8.92
C ARG A 70 -12.86 -0.41 9.06
N ASP A 71 -12.83 -1.43 8.21
CA ASP A 71 -13.81 -2.52 8.23
C ASP A 71 -13.74 -3.28 9.57
N ARG A 72 -12.55 -3.56 10.08
CA ARG A 72 -12.35 -4.17 11.42
C ARG A 72 -12.83 -3.28 12.57
N LEU A 73 -12.60 -1.96 12.50
CA LEU A 73 -13.10 -1.02 13.51
C LEU A 73 -14.63 -0.94 13.49
N MET A 74 -15.23 -0.86 12.30
CA MET A 74 -16.70 -0.86 12.13
C MET A 74 -17.32 -2.15 12.67
N GLN A 75 -16.68 -3.30 12.43
CA GLN A 75 -17.18 -4.58 12.93
C GLN A 75 -17.08 -4.69 14.45
N SER A 76 -15.95 -4.27 15.04
CA SER A 76 -15.79 -4.19 16.50
C SER A 76 -16.81 -3.23 17.13
N GLU A 77 -17.04 -2.06 16.53
CA GLU A 77 -18.02 -1.09 17.00
C GLU A 77 -19.44 -1.64 16.94
N HIS A 78 -19.80 -2.36 15.87
CA HIS A 78 -21.09 -3.04 15.73
C HIS A 78 -21.30 -4.15 16.77
N ASP A 79 -20.28 -4.99 16.99
CA ASP A 79 -20.33 -6.05 18.00
C ASP A 79 -20.53 -5.46 19.39
N ILE A 80 -19.81 -4.37 19.73
CA ILE A 80 -19.92 -3.69 21.02
C ILE A 80 -21.26 -2.95 21.16
N SER A 81 -21.77 -2.32 20.09
CA SER A 81 -23.07 -1.66 20.12
C SER A 81 -24.19 -2.65 20.39
N SER A 82 -24.13 -3.84 19.78
CA SER A 82 -25.11 -4.91 20.02
C SER A 82 -25.09 -5.40 21.47
N VAL A 83 -23.90 -5.51 22.08
CA VAL A 83 -23.73 -5.89 23.50
C VAL A 83 -24.23 -4.77 24.42
N ARG A 84 -24.00 -3.50 24.08
CA ARG A 84 -24.53 -2.34 24.83
C ARG A 84 -26.05 -2.29 24.81
N GLU A 85 -26.67 -2.49 23.64
CA GLU A 85 -28.13 -2.54 23.50
C GLU A 85 -28.74 -3.69 24.31
N ALA A 86 -28.18 -4.89 24.21
CA ALA A 86 -28.64 -6.05 25.00
C ALA A 86 -28.51 -5.82 26.53
N ALA A 87 -27.43 -5.17 26.97
CA ALA A 87 -27.24 -4.82 28.39
C ALA A 87 -28.24 -3.74 28.87
N ALA A 88 -28.54 -2.76 28.02
CA ALA A 88 -29.53 -1.71 28.31
C ALA A 88 -30.95 -2.29 28.41
N GLU A 89 -31.34 -3.15 27.47
CA GLU A 89 -32.64 -3.84 27.53
C GLU A 89 -32.78 -4.74 28.77
N SER A 90 -31.73 -5.46 29.13
CA SER A 90 -31.72 -6.30 30.34
C SER A 90 -31.89 -5.48 31.61
N ARG A 91 -31.24 -4.32 31.70
CA ARG A 91 -31.41 -3.36 32.80
C ARG A 91 -32.86 -2.89 32.90
N GLU A 92 -33.45 -2.47 31.79
CA GLU A 92 -34.82 -1.94 31.76
C GLU A 92 -35.84 -2.99 32.17
N ARG A 93 -35.74 -4.22 31.65
CA ARG A 93 -36.61 -5.33 32.06
C ARG A 93 -36.51 -5.61 33.56
N ARG A 94 -35.30 -5.62 34.12
CA ARG A 94 -35.12 -5.94 35.55
C ARG A 94 -35.63 -4.83 36.47
N LEU A 95 -35.46 -3.56 36.10
CA LEU A 95 -36.03 -2.44 36.85
C LEU A 95 -37.57 -2.47 36.80
N ASN A 96 -38.16 -2.81 35.65
CA ASN A 96 -39.60 -2.96 35.51
C ASN A 96 -40.16 -4.13 36.34
N GLU A 97 -39.46 -5.27 36.39
CA GLU A 97 -39.83 -6.40 37.26
C GLU A 97 -39.81 -6.02 38.76
N LEU A 98 -38.76 -5.33 39.21
CA LEU A 98 -38.65 -4.86 40.60
C LEU A 98 -39.75 -3.86 40.95
N ALA A 99 -40.08 -2.94 40.03
CA ALA A 99 -41.14 -1.97 40.22
C ALA A 99 -42.53 -2.64 40.28
N ALA A 100 -42.77 -3.66 39.44
CA ALA A 100 -44.01 -4.44 39.46
C ALA A 100 -44.17 -5.20 40.79
N GLY A 101 -43.12 -5.88 41.26
CA GLY A 101 -43.14 -6.60 42.54
C GLY A 101 -43.37 -5.69 43.75
N PHE A 102 -42.75 -4.50 43.78
CA PHE A 102 -43.00 -3.52 44.84
C PHE A 102 -44.46 -3.04 44.86
N LYS A 103 -45.06 -2.81 43.68
CA LYS A 103 -46.45 -2.39 43.56
C LYS A 103 -47.43 -3.45 44.10
N GLU A 104 -47.14 -4.73 43.86
CA GLU A 104 -47.92 -5.87 44.35
C GLU A 104 -47.83 -6.02 45.87
N ASP A 105 -46.62 -5.94 46.43
CA ASP A 105 -46.38 -5.99 47.89
C ASP A 105 -47.14 -4.87 48.63
N VAL A 106 -47.10 -3.63 48.13
CA VAL A 106 -47.81 -2.49 48.74
C VAL A 106 -49.33 -2.64 48.62
N ALA A 107 -49.82 -3.21 47.52
CA ALA A 107 -51.26 -3.47 47.35
C ALA A 107 -51.77 -4.52 48.35
N ALA A 108 -51.01 -5.59 48.59
CA ALA A 108 -51.36 -6.64 49.55
C ALA A 108 -51.45 -6.10 51.00
N ILE A 109 -50.52 -5.23 51.41
CA ILE A 109 -50.53 -4.60 52.73
C ILE A 109 -51.77 -3.72 52.92
N ARG A 110 -52.13 -2.91 51.91
CA ARG A 110 -53.33 -2.05 51.96
C ARG A 110 -54.63 -2.85 52.01
N GLN A 111 -54.71 -3.97 51.28
CA GLN A 111 -55.89 -4.84 51.31
C GLN A 111 -56.08 -5.48 52.69
N LYS A 112 -54.98 -5.89 53.35
CA LYS A 112 -55.03 -6.43 54.71
C LYS A 112 -55.52 -5.38 55.72
N LEU A 113 -55.02 -4.14 55.65
CA LEU A 113 -55.49 -3.03 56.49
C LEU A 113 -57.00 -2.78 56.35
N GLN A 114 -57.51 -2.77 55.12
CA GLN A 114 -58.95 -2.59 54.87
C GLN A 114 -59.80 -3.70 55.49
N SER A 115 -59.33 -4.96 55.45
CA SER A 115 -60.05 -6.09 56.04
C SER A 115 -60.15 -6.02 57.56
N GLU A 116 -59.09 -5.60 58.25
CA GLU A 116 -59.05 -5.53 59.72
C GLU A 116 -59.85 -4.33 60.27
N LEU A 117 -59.88 -3.20 59.55
CA LEU A 117 -60.72 -2.05 59.90
C LEU A 117 -62.22 -2.36 59.77
N TRP A 118 -62.62 -3.19 58.81
CA TRP A 118 -64.02 -3.60 58.63
C TRP A 118 -64.52 -4.51 59.76
N VAL A 119 -63.68 -5.44 60.24
CA VAL A 119 -63.99 -6.29 61.40
C VAL A 119 -64.19 -5.46 62.67
N LEU A 120 -63.36 -4.43 62.89
CA LEU A 120 -63.48 -3.52 64.03
C LEU A 120 -64.84 -2.78 64.05
N GLN A 121 -65.37 -2.45 62.88
CA GLN A 121 -66.65 -1.75 62.75
C GLN A 121 -67.86 -2.65 63.04
N SER A 122 -67.78 -3.95 62.77
CA SER A 122 -68.87 -4.91 63.02
C SER A 122 -69.01 -5.31 64.50
N VAL A 123 -67.94 -5.21 65.31
CA VAL A 123 -67.95 -5.62 66.72
C VAL A 123 -68.49 -4.53 67.66
N CYS A 124 -68.48 -3.27 67.21
CA CYS A 124 -68.91 -2.10 68.00
C CYS A 124 -70.30 -1.56 67.60
N ASP A 125 -71.19 -2.42 67.07
CA ASP A 125 -72.52 -2.03 66.59
C ASP A 125 -73.55 -1.99 67.75
N GLU A 126 -74.29 -0.89 67.86
CA GLU A 126 -75.25 -0.60 68.94
C GLU A 126 -76.55 -1.41 68.81
N SER A 127 -76.77 -2.07 67.67
CA SER A 127 -78.03 -2.74 67.32
C SER A 127 -78.21 -4.18 67.86
N ASN A 128 -77.26 -4.67 68.67
CA ASN A 128 -77.21 -6.05 69.14
C ASN A 128 -78.15 -6.32 70.35
N GLU A 129 -78.81 -7.49 70.40
CA GLU A 129 -79.91 -7.78 71.34
C GLU A 129 -79.49 -7.89 72.82
N ASP A 130 -78.23 -8.25 73.10
CA ASP A 130 -77.70 -8.46 74.46
C ASP A 130 -76.91 -7.26 75.01
N THR A 131 -77.37 -6.03 74.73
CA THR A 131 -76.68 -4.80 75.16
C THR A 131 -77.36 -4.13 76.37
N PRO A 132 -76.58 -3.60 77.34
CA PRO A 132 -77.13 -2.96 78.55
C PRO A 132 -77.99 -1.72 78.26
N VAL A 133 -77.88 -1.15 77.06
CA VAL A 133 -78.74 -0.06 76.56
C VAL A 133 -80.17 -0.55 76.32
N ARG A 134 -80.34 -1.74 75.74
CA ARG A 134 -81.65 -2.33 75.43
C ARG A 134 -82.34 -2.89 76.67
N GLU A 135 -81.57 -3.32 77.67
CA GLU A 135 -82.08 -3.73 78.98
C GLU A 135 -82.64 -2.55 79.79
N ALA A 136 -82.02 -1.37 79.70
CA ALA A 136 -82.51 -0.15 80.35
C ALA A 136 -83.86 0.31 79.76
N GLU A 137 -83.99 0.30 78.43
CA GLU A 137 -85.23 0.69 77.75
C GLU A 137 -86.42 -0.23 78.13
N ARG A 138 -86.21 -1.55 78.20
CA ARG A 138 -87.25 -2.50 78.64
C ARG A 138 -87.68 -2.30 80.10
N ALA A 139 -86.74 -2.03 81.00
CA ALA A 139 -87.03 -1.83 82.43
C ALA A 139 -87.87 -0.56 82.68
N GLN A 140 -87.66 0.48 81.86
CA GLN A 140 -88.39 1.74 81.91
C GLN A 140 -89.86 1.59 81.50
N GLU A 141 -90.13 0.87 80.42
CA GLU A 141 -91.51 0.61 79.96
C GLU A 141 -92.33 -0.16 81.00
N VAL A 142 -91.77 -1.23 81.59
CA VAL A 142 -92.49 -2.07 82.58
C VAL A 142 -92.88 -1.30 83.84
N PHE A 143 -92.01 -0.42 84.34
CA PHE A 143 -92.27 0.35 85.55
C PHE A 143 -93.43 1.34 85.37
N HIS A 144 -93.46 2.06 84.25
CA HIS A 144 -94.50 3.05 83.97
C HIS A 144 -95.90 2.41 83.86
N THR A 145 -96.01 1.21 83.27
CA THR A 145 -97.30 0.50 83.16
C THR A 145 -97.86 0.08 84.52
N GLN A 146 -97.04 -0.47 85.41
CA GLN A 146 -97.50 -0.96 86.72
C GLN A 146 -97.93 0.19 87.65
N GLN A 147 -97.23 1.33 87.60
CA GLN A 147 -97.53 2.49 88.45
C GLN A 147 -98.89 3.14 88.12
N ALA A 148 -99.24 3.19 86.84
CA ALA A 148 -100.52 3.74 86.40
C ALA A 148 -101.71 2.91 86.91
N PHE A 149 -101.62 1.57 86.84
CA PHE A 149 -102.68 0.65 87.30
C PHE A 149 -102.93 0.76 88.81
N ALA A 150 -101.86 0.80 89.59
CA ALA A 150 -101.88 0.93 91.04
C ALA A 150 -102.61 2.19 91.55
N THR A 151 -102.41 3.32 90.87
CA THR A 151 -102.98 4.62 91.28
C THR A 151 -104.50 4.68 91.06
N GLN A 152 -104.99 4.01 90.02
CA GLN A 152 -106.42 3.97 89.69
C GLN A 152 -107.24 3.16 90.71
N GLN A 153 -106.68 2.06 91.24
CA GLN A 153 -107.35 1.23 92.25
C GLN A 153 -107.58 1.97 93.58
N LEU A 154 -106.61 2.81 93.99
CA LEU A 154 -106.73 3.61 95.21
C LEU A 154 -107.83 4.69 95.10
N SER A 155 -108.02 5.28 93.92
CA SER A 155 -109.07 6.29 93.72
C SER A 155 -110.49 5.71 93.78
N ASP A 156 -110.69 4.48 93.27
CA ASP A 156 -112.00 3.81 93.31
C ASP A 156 -112.38 3.41 94.75
N LEU A 157 -111.39 3.00 95.55
CA LEU A 157 -111.56 2.64 96.95
C LEU A 157 -112.04 3.83 97.81
N ASP A 158 -111.46 5.01 97.58
CA ASP A 158 -111.81 6.24 98.30
C ASP A 158 -113.24 6.70 98.05
N ALA A 159 -113.72 6.58 96.80
CA ALA A 159 -115.09 6.91 96.45
C ALA A 159 -116.09 6.02 97.19
N ARG A 160 -115.75 4.74 97.40
CA ARG A 160 -116.61 3.79 98.13
C ARG A 160 -116.67 4.11 99.63
N LEU A 161 -115.55 4.49 100.22
CA LEU A 161 -115.43 4.82 101.65
C LEU A 161 -116.35 5.99 102.04
N GLN A 162 -116.39 7.04 101.22
CA GLN A 162 -117.25 8.21 101.43
C GLN A 162 -118.75 7.89 101.35
N PHE A 163 -119.14 6.88 100.57
CA PHE A 163 -120.53 6.45 100.46
C PHE A 163 -121.00 5.77 101.75
N THR A 164 -120.19 4.86 102.30
CA THR A 164 -120.47 4.11 103.52
C THR A 164 -120.54 5.02 104.75
N GLU A 165 -119.68 6.03 104.83
CA GLU A 165 -119.67 7.01 105.92
C GLU A 165 -120.99 7.80 106.02
N LYS A 166 -121.58 8.22 104.88
CA LYS A 166 -122.88 8.91 104.84
C LYS A 166 -124.04 8.03 105.29
N TYR A 167 -123.97 6.72 105.02
CA TYR A 167 -124.98 5.73 105.41
C TYR A 167 -124.98 5.52 106.94
N LEU A 168 -123.80 5.43 107.55
CA LEU A 168 -123.62 5.30 109.02
C LEU A 168 -124.17 6.52 109.79
N ALA A 169 -123.92 7.73 109.29
CA ALA A 169 -124.42 8.96 109.90
C ALA A 169 -125.96 8.98 109.96
N HIS A 170 -126.65 8.51 108.91
CA HIS A 170 -128.11 8.40 108.89
C HIS A 170 -128.65 7.39 109.91
N CYS A 171 -127.95 6.29 110.15
CA CYS A 171 -128.32 5.29 111.15
C CYS A 171 -127.96 5.69 112.59
N HIS A 172 -127.60 6.98 112.80
CA HIS A 172 -127.21 7.55 114.09
C HIS A 172 -125.97 6.85 114.68
N ALA A 173 -125.16 6.18 113.84
CA ALA A 173 -123.95 5.46 114.22
C ALA A 173 -122.67 6.21 113.80
N GLY A 174 -122.76 7.53 113.62
CA GLY A 174 -121.64 8.37 113.17
C GLY A 174 -120.36 8.16 114.00
N THR A 175 -119.22 8.08 113.32
CA THR A 175 -117.86 7.93 113.88
C THR A 175 -116.93 8.94 113.20
N ASP A 176 -115.93 9.43 113.94
CA ASP A 176 -114.89 10.29 113.36
C ASP A 176 -113.95 9.45 112.50
N SER A 177 -113.88 9.76 111.20
CA SER A 177 -113.17 9.03 110.13
C SER A 177 -111.64 9.23 110.11
N THR A 178 -110.98 9.14 111.26
CA THR A 178 -109.51 9.21 111.33
C THR A 178 -108.88 7.87 110.93
N ILE A 179 -108.01 7.89 109.91
CA ILE A 179 -107.33 6.70 109.39
C ILE A 179 -106.47 6.08 110.50
N PRO A 180 -106.63 4.77 110.81
CA PRO A 180 -105.90 4.10 111.88
C PRO A 180 -104.43 3.83 111.49
N PRO A 181 -103.52 3.64 112.48
CA PRO A 181 -102.12 3.33 112.21
C PRO A 181 -101.97 2.01 111.46
N VAL A 182 -101.00 1.96 110.53
CA VAL A 182 -100.75 0.81 109.65
C VAL A 182 -100.38 -0.43 110.47
N ASN A 183 -101.00 -1.55 110.16
CA ASN A 183 -100.88 -2.83 110.89
C ASN A 183 -100.44 -3.97 109.97
N VAL A 184 -99.44 -3.73 109.09
CA VAL A 184 -98.83 -4.77 108.25
C VAL A 184 -97.33 -4.51 108.09
N ALA A 185 -96.52 -5.58 108.16
CA ALA A 185 -95.08 -5.52 107.94
C ALA A 185 -94.74 -5.58 106.44
N ILE A 186 -94.24 -4.48 105.88
CA ILE A 186 -93.87 -4.39 104.46
C ILE A 186 -92.46 -4.98 104.22
N LYS A 187 -92.33 -5.94 103.30
CA LYS A 187 -91.05 -6.59 102.93
C LYS A 187 -90.89 -6.64 101.42
N GLY A 188 -89.76 -6.16 100.89
CA GLY A 188 -89.35 -6.34 99.48
C GLY A 188 -90.20 -5.62 98.43
N ARG A 189 -89.66 -5.44 97.21
CA ARG A 189 -90.33 -4.72 96.10
C ARG A 189 -91.56 -5.49 95.61
N GLU A 190 -91.40 -6.70 95.07
CA GLU A 190 -92.54 -7.45 94.48
C GLU A 190 -93.59 -7.89 95.51
N ALA A 191 -93.15 -8.26 96.71
CA ALA A 191 -94.05 -8.63 97.80
C ALA A 191 -94.87 -7.43 98.33
N SER A 192 -94.34 -6.20 98.25
CA SER A 192 -95.12 -4.99 98.62
C SER A 192 -96.24 -4.66 97.62
N HIS A 193 -96.05 -4.93 96.32
CA HIS A 193 -97.09 -4.69 95.31
C HIS A 193 -98.26 -5.67 95.42
N THR A 194 -97.96 -6.96 95.61
CA THR A 194 -98.97 -8.02 95.75
C THR A 194 -99.81 -7.84 97.03
N LEU A 195 -99.14 -7.54 98.14
CA LEU A 195 -99.79 -7.25 99.42
C LEU A 195 -100.75 -6.05 99.33
N ALA A 196 -100.38 -5.01 98.58
CA ALA A 196 -101.22 -3.83 98.45
C ALA A 196 -102.53 -4.13 97.71
N MET A 197 -102.48 -4.92 96.63
CA MET A 197 -103.68 -5.31 95.87
C MET A 197 -104.63 -6.18 96.71
N GLU A 198 -104.10 -7.11 97.50
CA GLU A 198 -104.90 -7.97 98.39
C GLU A 198 -105.68 -7.15 99.44
N GLN A 199 -105.06 -6.11 100.01
CA GLN A 199 -105.72 -5.25 100.99
C GLN A 199 -106.81 -4.36 100.39
N VAL A 200 -106.68 -3.95 99.12
CA VAL A 200 -107.73 -3.22 98.39
C VAL A 200 -108.99 -4.09 98.22
N ASP A 201 -108.82 -5.36 97.82
CA ASP A 201 -109.94 -6.30 97.65
C ASP A 201 -110.68 -6.57 98.96
N LEU A 202 -109.95 -6.75 100.07
CA LEU A 202 -110.53 -6.96 101.40
C LEU A 202 -111.33 -5.75 101.88
N ALA A 203 -110.86 -4.53 101.60
CA ALA A 203 -111.57 -3.29 101.94
C ALA A 203 -112.90 -3.17 101.17
N LEU A 204 -112.94 -3.55 99.89
CA LEU A 204 -114.18 -3.55 99.10
C LEU A 204 -115.17 -4.61 99.60
N ALA A 205 -114.70 -5.80 99.99
CA ALA A 205 -115.55 -6.85 100.53
C ALA A 205 -116.24 -6.42 101.84
N ALA A 206 -115.51 -5.72 102.72
CA ALA A 206 -116.06 -5.15 103.95
C ALA A 206 -117.19 -4.14 103.67
N ALA A 207 -117.03 -3.29 102.64
CA ALA A 207 -118.04 -2.32 102.24
C ALA A 207 -119.37 -2.98 101.81
N VAL A 208 -119.30 -4.05 101.02
CA VAL A 208 -120.49 -4.76 100.51
C VAL A 208 -121.28 -5.46 101.63
N ALA A 209 -120.59 -5.93 102.68
CA ALA A 209 -121.24 -6.57 103.82
C ALA A 209 -122.13 -5.60 104.62
N ILE A 210 -121.77 -4.31 104.64
CA ILE A 210 -122.52 -3.25 105.32
C ILE A 210 -123.85 -2.96 104.60
N ASP A 211 -123.89 -3.01 103.26
CA ASP A 211 -125.08 -2.65 102.45
C ASP A 211 -126.25 -3.67 102.52
N ARG A 212 -126.00 -4.94 102.88
CA ARG A 212 -126.99 -6.04 102.72
C ARG A 212 -128.02 -6.23 103.86
N GLN A 213 -127.98 -5.46 104.95
CA GLN A 213 -128.81 -5.77 106.13
C GLN A 213 -130.21 -5.09 106.07
N ASN A 214 -131.29 -5.90 106.13
CA ASN A 214 -132.70 -5.47 105.96
C ASN A 214 -133.40 -4.92 107.22
N LEU A 215 -132.78 -5.00 108.40
CA LEU A 215 -133.32 -4.51 109.68
C LEU A 215 -133.42 -2.97 109.91
N PRO A 216 -132.82 -2.05 109.13
CA PRO A 216 -132.71 -0.65 109.54
C PRO A 216 -133.96 0.22 109.35
N GLN A 217 -135.00 -0.22 108.62
CA GLN A 217 -136.09 0.69 108.25
C GLN A 217 -136.92 1.25 109.42
N TRP A 218 -136.91 0.56 110.57
CA TRP A 218 -137.61 1.00 111.78
C TRP A 218 -136.75 1.89 112.67
N ILE A 219 -135.42 1.83 112.52
CA ILE A 219 -134.42 2.50 113.36
C ILE A 219 -134.03 3.87 112.76
N CYS A 220 -134.35 4.09 111.48
CA CYS A 220 -134.11 5.36 110.80
C CYS A 220 -135.10 6.46 111.22
N GLY A 221 -134.59 7.50 111.88
CA GLY A 221 -135.28 8.76 112.18
C GLY A 221 -136.23 8.71 113.39
N LEU A 222 -137.24 9.60 113.39
CA LEU A 222 -138.19 9.81 114.50
C LEU A 222 -139.08 8.59 114.83
N ARG A 223 -139.07 7.54 114.00
CA ARG A 223 -139.90 6.33 114.18
C ARG A 223 -139.57 5.54 115.45
N ILE A 224 -138.31 5.56 115.90
CA ILE A 224 -137.89 4.84 117.10
C ILE A 224 -138.63 5.35 118.35
N TRP A 225 -138.88 6.66 118.42
CA TRP A 225 -139.62 7.30 119.51
C TRP A 225 -141.10 6.92 119.50
N GLY A 226 -141.69 6.72 118.32
CA GLY A 226 -143.05 6.21 118.19
C GLY A 226 -143.20 4.80 118.77
N LEU A 227 -142.20 3.93 118.55
CA LEU A 227 -142.20 2.57 119.10
C LEU A 227 -142.04 2.59 120.63
N ALA A 228 -141.13 3.41 121.15
CA ALA A 228 -140.92 3.57 122.59
C ALA A 228 -142.18 4.12 123.31
N LEU A 229 -142.85 5.11 122.72
CA LEU A 229 -144.11 5.66 123.23
C LEU A 229 -145.20 4.59 123.29
N LEU A 230 -145.29 3.76 122.25
CA LEU A 230 -146.27 2.67 122.20
C LEU A 230 -146.02 1.66 123.32
N ILE A 231 -144.75 1.29 123.56
CA ILE A 231 -144.38 0.41 124.67
C ILE A 231 -144.71 1.06 126.03
N PHE A 232 -144.39 2.35 126.21
CA PHE A 232 -144.70 3.10 127.43
C PHE A 232 -146.19 3.09 127.76
N VAL A 233 -147.04 3.42 126.77
CA VAL A 233 -148.49 3.48 126.95
C VAL A 233 -149.04 2.12 127.36
N VAL A 234 -148.59 1.06 126.70
CA VAL A 234 -149.03 -0.30 127.00
C VAL A 234 -148.66 -0.68 128.43
N VAL A 235 -147.42 -0.47 128.85
CA VAL A 235 -146.97 -0.87 130.20
C VAL A 235 -147.60 0.01 131.29
N ALA A 236 -147.72 1.32 131.06
CA ALA A 236 -148.28 2.24 132.05
C ALA A 236 -149.77 1.98 132.31
N ILE A 237 -150.56 1.75 131.26
CA ILE A 237 -151.98 1.40 131.40
C ILE A 237 -152.12 0.12 132.22
N VAL A 238 -151.33 -0.91 131.89
CA VAL A 238 -151.38 -2.20 132.58
C VAL A 238 -151.01 -2.05 134.06
N ALA A 239 -149.98 -1.28 134.39
CA ALA A 239 -149.56 -1.07 135.78
C ALA A 239 -150.54 -0.23 136.61
N THR A 240 -151.22 0.75 136.01
CA THR A 240 -152.17 1.63 136.73
C THR A 240 -153.45 0.88 137.08
N GLY A 241 -153.89 -0.03 136.22
CA GLY A 241 -155.05 -0.87 136.48
C GLY A 241 -154.94 -1.74 137.74
N VAL A 242 -153.73 -2.01 138.25
CA VAL A 242 -153.52 -2.94 139.37
C VAL A 242 -153.93 -2.34 140.73
N ARG A 243 -154.15 -1.02 140.85
CA ARG A 243 -154.32 -0.42 142.17
C ARG A 243 -155.33 0.71 142.29
N ALA A 244 -156.57 0.31 142.11
CA ALA A 244 -157.61 0.74 143.02
C ALA A 244 -158.23 2.12 142.76
N ASP A 245 -159.45 1.95 142.26
CA ASP A 245 -160.61 2.11 143.12
C ASP A 245 -160.60 3.52 143.76
N LEU A 246 -160.94 4.56 142.99
CA LEU A 246 -162.30 4.96 142.57
C LEU A 246 -163.30 5.15 143.74
N ARG A 247 -162.88 4.92 145.01
CA ARG A 247 -163.66 5.23 146.22
C ARG A 247 -163.15 6.42 146.94
N LEU A 248 -161.87 6.32 147.21
CA LEU A 248 -161.20 7.45 147.75
C LEU A 248 -160.98 8.47 146.66
N PHE A 249 -161.26 8.19 145.38
CA PHE A 249 -161.08 9.23 144.39
C PHE A 249 -162.01 10.45 144.60
N LEU A 250 -163.06 10.20 145.38
CA LEU A 250 -164.03 11.13 145.93
C LEU A 250 -163.38 12.08 146.91
N ASN A 251 -163.96 13.23 147.14
CA ASN A 251 -165.05 13.40 148.07
C ASN A 251 -164.86 12.54 149.33
N PRO A 252 -165.32 13.00 150.47
CA PRO A 252 -165.71 14.37 150.72
C PRO A 252 -164.41 15.08 151.16
N GLU A 253 -163.76 15.96 150.42
CA GLU A 253 -164.30 16.89 149.45
C GLU A 253 -163.24 17.42 148.48
N LEU A 254 -163.66 18.04 147.40
CA LEU A 254 -164.35 17.13 146.52
C LEU A 254 -163.28 16.69 145.56
N GLN A 255 -162.97 15.42 145.68
CA GLN A 255 -162.06 14.63 144.88
C GLN A 255 -160.63 15.17 144.91
N LYS A 256 -159.61 14.34 145.18
CA LYS A 256 -158.44 14.37 144.25
C LYS A 256 -157.35 13.29 144.40
N PRO A 257 -156.77 12.86 143.23
CA PRO A 257 -155.99 11.63 142.94
C PRO A 257 -155.08 11.13 144.03
N ASP A 258 -154.94 9.81 144.10
CA ASP A 258 -153.99 9.17 145.00
C ASP A 258 -152.62 9.32 144.39
N TRP A 259 -152.17 10.56 144.37
CA TRP A 259 -151.23 11.05 143.39
C TRP A 259 -149.91 10.28 143.38
N GLN A 260 -149.59 9.55 144.44
CA GLN A 260 -148.38 8.76 144.54
C GLN A 260 -148.38 7.54 143.60
N TRP A 261 -149.50 6.84 143.37
CA TRP A 261 -149.46 5.58 142.62
C TRP A 261 -149.37 5.74 141.11
N LEU A 262 -150.04 6.74 140.54
CA LEU A 262 -149.97 7.06 139.10
C LEU A 262 -148.54 7.50 138.69
N GLY A 263 -147.81 8.10 139.63
CA GLY A 263 -146.39 8.40 139.47
C GLY A 263 -145.53 7.14 139.39
N VAL A 264 -145.82 6.14 140.21
CA VAL A 264 -145.05 4.89 140.22
C VAL A 264 -145.26 4.07 138.95
N SER A 265 -146.50 3.87 138.47
CA SER A 265 -146.77 3.11 137.23
C SER A 265 -146.15 3.77 136.00
N SER A 266 -146.23 5.10 135.93
CA SER A 266 -145.59 5.89 134.87
C SER A 266 -144.06 5.73 134.91
N LEU A 267 -143.45 5.65 136.09
CA LEU A 267 -142.00 5.46 136.23
C LEU A 267 -141.55 4.07 135.73
N ILE A 268 -142.34 3.02 135.98
CA ILE A 268 -142.06 1.65 135.48
C ILE A 268 -142.18 1.60 133.95
N GLY A 269 -143.27 2.14 133.39
CA GLY A 269 -143.45 2.23 131.94
C GLY A 269 -142.31 2.99 131.27
N ALA A 270 -141.91 4.13 131.85
CA ALA A 270 -140.81 4.95 131.33
C ALA A 270 -139.47 4.19 131.39
N ALA A 271 -139.17 3.56 132.52
CA ALA A 271 -137.94 2.79 132.68
C ALA A 271 -137.83 1.65 131.66
N THR A 272 -138.92 0.92 131.40
CA THR A 272 -138.91 -0.23 130.47
C THR A 272 -138.74 0.22 129.01
N ALA A 273 -139.47 1.26 128.61
CA ALA A 273 -139.38 1.82 127.27
C ALA A 273 -137.98 2.40 126.98
N VAL A 274 -137.37 3.08 127.96
CA VAL A 274 -136.00 3.59 127.84
C VAL A 274 -134.99 2.45 127.79
N LEU A 275 -135.12 1.41 128.63
CA LEU A 275 -134.18 0.28 128.64
C LEU A 275 -134.18 -0.49 127.31
N PHE A 276 -135.35 -0.85 126.78
CA PHE A 276 -135.43 -1.60 125.53
C PHE A 276 -134.97 -0.76 124.33
N GLY A 277 -135.35 0.53 124.31
CA GLY A 277 -134.92 1.47 123.29
C GLY A 277 -133.40 1.69 123.27
N THR A 278 -132.77 1.81 124.44
CA THR A 278 -131.31 1.99 124.54
C THR A 278 -130.53 0.73 124.20
N VAL A 279 -130.95 -0.47 124.65
CA VAL A 279 -130.26 -1.73 124.33
C VAL A 279 -130.27 -2.02 122.83
N LEU A 280 -131.39 -1.80 122.15
CA LEU A 280 -131.50 -2.02 120.70
C LEU A 280 -130.59 -1.06 119.91
N LEU A 281 -130.54 0.22 120.34
CA LEU A 281 -129.70 1.25 119.72
C LEU A 281 -128.21 0.93 119.89
N VAL A 282 -127.78 0.54 121.10
CA VAL A 282 -126.37 0.21 121.38
C VAL A 282 -125.91 -1.03 120.61
N LEU A 283 -126.75 -2.07 120.50
CA LEU A 283 -126.41 -3.29 119.75
C LEU A 283 -126.21 -3.02 118.26
N VAL A 284 -127.11 -2.25 117.65
CA VAL A 284 -127.04 -1.91 116.22
C VAL A 284 -125.88 -0.94 115.94
N GLN A 285 -125.67 0.07 116.79
CA GLN A 285 -124.55 1.00 116.67
C GLN A 285 -123.20 0.30 116.84
N SER A 286 -123.06 -0.64 117.78
CA SER A 286 -121.78 -1.35 117.98
C SER A 286 -121.40 -2.21 116.77
N ARG A 287 -122.37 -2.91 116.15
CA ARG A 287 -122.12 -3.77 114.99
C ARG A 287 -121.78 -2.99 113.72
N LEU A 288 -122.48 -1.87 113.49
CA LEU A 288 -122.23 -1.03 112.32
C LEU A 288 -120.89 -0.29 112.42
N ARG A 289 -120.49 0.15 113.62
CA ARG A 289 -119.18 0.79 113.84
C ARG A 289 -118.01 -0.17 113.71
N ALA A 290 -118.12 -1.38 114.26
CA ALA A 290 -117.07 -2.39 114.13
C ALA A 290 -116.78 -2.75 112.66
N GLY A 291 -117.82 -2.89 111.82
CA GLY A 291 -117.64 -3.18 110.39
C GLY A 291 -116.98 -2.03 109.60
N PHE A 292 -117.15 -0.79 110.04
CA PHE A 292 -116.55 0.38 109.38
C PHE A 292 -115.09 0.61 109.79
N GLU A 293 -114.74 0.32 111.05
CA GLU A 293 -113.35 0.36 111.52
C GLU A 293 -112.47 -0.67 110.79
N ASP A 294 -112.99 -1.88 110.56
CA ASP A 294 -112.28 -2.91 109.77
C ASP A 294 -112.01 -2.43 108.32
N MET A 295 -112.98 -1.77 107.69
CA MET A 295 -112.80 -1.21 106.34
C MET A 295 -111.71 -0.13 106.31
N LEU A 296 -111.67 0.77 107.31
CA LEU A 296 -110.66 1.82 107.41
C LEU A 296 -109.23 1.27 107.63
N GLN A 297 -109.09 0.17 108.38
CA GLN A 297 -107.78 -0.47 108.61
C GLN A 297 -107.18 -1.06 107.34
N HIS A 298 -107.99 -1.74 106.51
CA HIS A 298 -107.53 -2.30 105.24
C HIS A 298 -107.09 -1.22 104.24
N VAL A 299 -107.79 -0.09 104.21
CA VAL A 299 -107.44 1.07 103.36
C VAL A 299 -106.10 1.68 103.77
N ALA A 300 -105.86 1.84 105.08
CA ALA A 300 -104.59 2.35 105.61
C ALA A 300 -103.40 1.46 105.21
N ASN A 301 -103.59 0.14 105.29
CA ASN A 301 -102.57 -0.85 104.97
C ASN A 301 -102.25 -0.90 103.46
N ALA A 302 -103.28 -0.82 102.61
CA ALA A 302 -103.12 -0.80 101.15
C ALA A 302 -102.28 0.39 100.68
N ARG A 303 -102.58 1.60 101.18
CA ARG A 303 -101.87 2.83 100.80
C ARG A 303 -100.38 2.78 101.14
N SER A 304 -100.04 2.35 102.36
CA SER A 304 -98.64 2.31 102.80
C SER A 304 -97.79 1.31 102.02
N ALA A 305 -98.35 0.16 101.66
CA ALA A 305 -97.64 -0.86 100.87
C ALA A 305 -97.36 -0.40 99.43
N LEU A 306 -98.29 0.32 98.81
CA LEU A 306 -98.14 0.89 97.47
C LEU A 306 -97.09 1.99 97.39
N ASP A 307 -97.06 2.90 98.37
CA ASP A 307 -96.06 3.98 98.43
C ASP A 307 -94.63 3.42 98.57
N TYR A 308 -94.46 2.36 99.37
CA TYR A 308 -93.16 1.70 99.53
C TYR A 308 -92.66 1.04 98.23
N TRP A 309 -93.54 0.36 97.49
CA TRP A 309 -93.20 -0.25 96.20
C TRP A 309 -92.74 0.80 95.17
N SER A 310 -93.47 1.92 95.09
CA SER A 310 -93.20 3.01 94.15
C SER A 310 -91.80 3.61 94.37
N GLN A 311 -91.44 3.93 95.61
CA GLN A 311 -90.13 4.52 95.93
C GLN A 311 -88.96 3.58 95.61
N LYS A 312 -89.09 2.27 95.90
CA LYS A 312 -88.02 1.30 95.63
C LYS A 312 -87.81 1.03 94.14
N SER A 313 -88.88 1.02 93.36
CA SER A 313 -88.83 0.81 91.92
C SER A 313 -88.10 1.94 91.17
N GLN A 314 -88.30 3.19 91.59
CA GLN A 314 -87.62 4.35 90.99
C GLN A 314 -86.10 4.37 91.24
N GLN A 315 -85.63 3.79 92.35
CA GLN A 315 -84.19 3.69 92.65
C GLN A 315 -83.46 2.66 91.78
N GLU A 316 -84.14 1.58 91.40
CA GLU A 316 -83.59 0.55 90.50
C GLU A 316 -83.47 1.05 89.07
N LEU A 317 -84.48 1.77 88.57
CA LEU A 317 -84.50 2.29 87.21
C LEU A 317 -83.30 3.23 86.92
N LYS A 318 -83.02 4.14 87.87
CA LYS A 318 -81.86 5.04 87.80
C LYS A 318 -80.50 4.33 87.77
N ARG A 319 -80.40 3.10 88.29
CA ARG A 319 -79.15 2.32 88.25
C ARG A 319 -78.92 1.67 86.89
N VAL A 320 -79.99 1.20 86.24
CA VAL A 320 -79.90 0.53 84.93
C VAL A 320 -79.63 1.55 83.82
N GLU A 321 -80.24 2.74 83.88
CA GLU A 321 -79.97 3.84 82.93
C GLU A 321 -78.49 4.32 82.99
N ALA A 322 -77.92 4.45 84.19
CA ALA A 322 -76.51 4.87 84.33
C ALA A 322 -75.50 3.82 83.80
N ALA A 323 -75.86 2.53 83.82
CA ALA A 323 -75.05 1.46 83.25
C ALA A 323 -75.06 1.46 81.70
N ALA A 324 -76.17 1.88 81.08
CA ALA A 324 -76.28 2.03 79.64
C ALA A 324 -75.40 3.17 79.08
N ASP A 325 -75.36 4.32 79.75
CA ASP A 325 -74.60 5.50 79.29
C ASP A 325 -73.08 5.33 79.43
N THR A 326 -72.63 4.64 80.49
CA THR A 326 -71.21 4.32 80.69
C THR A 326 -70.69 3.34 79.64
N TRP A 327 -71.51 2.38 79.22
CA TRP A 327 -71.16 1.44 78.15
C TRP A 327 -70.98 2.13 76.79
N LYS A 328 -71.91 3.01 76.38
CA LYS A 328 -71.82 3.77 75.11
C LYS A 328 -70.52 4.55 74.98
N THR A 329 -70.11 5.24 76.04
CA THR A 329 -68.91 6.08 76.03
C THR A 329 -67.62 5.25 75.94
N SER A 330 -67.58 4.07 76.57
CA SER A 330 -66.42 3.17 76.56
C SER A 330 -66.17 2.51 75.19
N MET A 331 -67.22 2.16 74.45
CA MET A 331 -67.11 1.52 73.13
C MET A 331 -66.63 2.49 72.05
N GLN A 332 -67.01 3.77 72.15
CA GLN A 332 -66.56 4.80 71.21
C GLN A 332 -65.05 5.09 71.32
N GLN A 333 -64.51 5.14 72.55
CA GLN A 333 -63.07 5.29 72.78
C GLN A 333 -62.26 4.07 72.30
N HIS A 334 -62.80 2.86 72.44
CA HIS A 334 -62.15 1.63 71.99
C HIS A 334 -61.99 1.59 70.46
N ARG A 335 -62.96 2.13 69.70
CA ARG A 335 -62.95 2.18 68.23
C ARG A 335 -61.86 3.12 67.68
N GLU A 336 -61.70 4.30 68.27
CA GLU A 336 -60.71 5.30 67.84
C GLU A 336 -59.27 4.85 68.12
N GLN A 337 -59.01 4.24 69.29
CA GLN A 337 -57.66 3.79 69.64
C GLN A 337 -57.19 2.58 68.82
N HIS A 338 -58.06 1.64 68.48
CA HIS A 338 -57.69 0.45 67.72
C HIS A 338 -57.49 0.73 66.23
N SER A 339 -58.33 1.60 65.64
CA SER A 339 -58.19 2.00 64.23
C SER A 339 -56.89 2.76 63.95
N ALA A 340 -56.48 3.66 64.86
CA ALA A 340 -55.21 4.38 64.75
C ALA A 340 -53.98 3.45 64.81
N LYS A 341 -54.01 2.42 65.68
CA LYS A 341 -52.92 1.42 65.77
C LYS A 341 -52.77 0.58 64.50
N LEU A 342 -53.88 0.16 63.90
CA LEU A 342 -53.88 -0.63 62.66
C LEU A 342 -53.31 0.16 61.48
N GLN A 343 -53.66 1.45 61.36
CA GLN A 343 -53.12 2.32 60.32
C GLN A 343 -51.61 2.55 60.46
N HIS A 344 -51.13 2.83 61.67
CA HIS A 344 -49.70 3.02 61.93
C HIS A 344 -48.86 1.77 61.60
N ALA A 345 -49.35 0.57 61.94
CA ALA A 345 -48.64 -0.67 61.64
C ALA A 345 -48.54 -0.97 60.14
N ALA A 346 -49.56 -0.60 59.35
CA ALA A 346 -49.54 -0.75 57.90
C ALA A 346 -48.59 0.26 57.22
N ASP A 347 -48.54 1.50 57.70
CA ASP A 347 -47.64 2.53 57.17
C ASP A 347 -46.16 2.18 57.44
N GLU A 348 -45.85 1.62 58.61
CA GLU A 348 -44.50 1.14 58.96
C GLU A 348 -44.04 0.00 58.03
N GLN A 349 -44.92 -0.98 57.75
CA GLN A 349 -44.61 -2.07 56.81
C GLN A 349 -44.40 -1.58 55.36
N ILE A 350 -45.18 -0.58 54.91
CA ILE A 350 -44.99 0.03 53.59
C ILE A 350 -43.64 0.77 53.54
N HIS A 351 -43.25 1.45 54.62
CA HIS A 351 -41.98 2.19 54.69
C HIS A 351 -40.76 1.25 54.64
N GLU A 352 -40.80 0.13 55.36
CA GLU A 352 -39.75 -0.90 55.29
C GLU A 352 -39.61 -1.49 53.89
N ARG A 353 -40.74 -1.83 53.24
CA ARG A 353 -40.75 -2.35 51.86
C ARG A 353 -40.21 -1.33 50.85
N THR A 354 -40.50 -0.05 51.05
CA THR A 354 -39.98 1.04 50.22
C THR A 354 -38.47 1.17 50.35
N ARG A 355 -37.92 1.05 51.57
CA ARG A 355 -36.47 1.08 51.81
C ARG A 355 -35.76 -0.10 51.14
N ALA A 356 -36.29 -1.31 51.30
CA ALA A 356 -35.75 -2.51 50.68
C ALA A 356 -35.76 -2.44 49.14
N TYR A 357 -36.84 -1.91 48.55
CA TYR A 357 -36.92 -1.67 47.10
C TYR A 357 -35.84 -0.69 46.62
N ASN A 358 -35.68 0.45 47.29
CA ASN A 358 -34.68 1.46 46.91
C ASN A 358 -33.24 0.92 47.01
N GLU A 359 -32.94 0.10 48.01
CA GLU A 359 -31.62 -0.55 48.12
C GLU A 359 -31.36 -1.56 46.99
N LEU A 360 -32.38 -2.34 46.59
CA LEU A 360 -32.26 -3.31 45.49
C LEU A 360 -32.06 -2.60 44.14
N VAL A 361 -32.80 -1.51 43.90
CA VAL A 361 -32.63 -0.66 42.71
C VAL A 361 -31.23 -0.07 42.66
N ALA A 362 -30.74 0.51 43.76
CA ALA A 362 -29.39 1.09 43.82
C ALA A 362 -28.26 0.07 43.58
N ARG A 363 -28.41 -1.17 44.10
CA ARG A 363 -27.44 -2.25 43.83
C ARG A 363 -27.42 -2.64 42.35
N HIS A 364 -28.59 -2.78 41.73
CA HIS A 364 -28.69 -3.13 40.31
C HIS A 364 -28.22 -1.99 39.39
N GLU A 365 -28.48 -0.73 39.73
CA GLU A 365 -27.93 0.41 38.99
C GLU A 365 -26.40 0.44 39.05
N LYS A 366 -25.81 0.20 40.23
CA LYS A 366 -24.35 0.11 40.38
C LYS A 366 -23.75 -1.01 39.53
N GLN A 367 -24.33 -2.22 39.56
CA GLN A 367 -23.89 -3.33 38.71
C GLN A 367 -23.98 -2.99 37.21
N SER A 368 -25.03 -2.29 36.79
CA SER A 368 -25.19 -1.88 35.40
C SER A 368 -24.11 -0.86 34.96
N LEU A 369 -23.73 0.06 35.84
CA LEU A 369 -22.67 1.04 35.56
C LEU A 369 -21.29 0.37 35.48
N GLU A 370 -21.01 -0.61 36.35
CA GLU A 370 -19.79 -1.42 36.30
C GLU A 370 -19.70 -2.23 34.98
N GLN A 371 -20.83 -2.77 34.51
CA GLN A 371 -20.91 -3.49 33.24
C GLN A 371 -20.67 -2.57 32.02
N ILE A 372 -21.24 -1.36 32.03
CA ILE A 372 -21.01 -0.36 30.98
C ILE A 372 -19.53 0.04 30.95
N ALA A 373 -18.92 0.32 32.11
CA ALA A 373 -17.50 0.66 32.19
C ALA A 373 -16.58 -0.49 31.71
N ALA A 374 -16.95 -1.75 31.98
CA ALA A 374 -16.21 -2.92 31.48
C ALA A 374 -16.31 -3.04 29.95
N ASN A 375 -17.49 -2.83 29.37
CA ASN A 375 -17.71 -2.83 27.93
C ASN A 375 -16.95 -1.68 27.23
N ASP A 376 -16.91 -0.50 27.84
CA ASP A 376 -16.15 0.65 27.32
C ASP A 376 -14.64 0.43 27.37
N ALA A 377 -14.15 -0.21 28.44
CA ALA A 377 -12.76 -0.62 28.56
C ALA A 377 -12.37 -1.68 27.54
N GLU A 378 -13.26 -2.63 27.24
CA GLU A 378 -13.06 -3.65 26.20
C GLU A 378 -13.04 -3.02 24.80
N SER A 379 -13.95 -2.08 24.53
CA SER A 379 -13.96 -1.27 23.30
C SER A 379 -12.63 -0.56 23.05
N SER A 380 -12.12 0.11 24.08
CA SER A 380 -10.83 0.81 24.02
C SER A 380 -9.65 -0.15 23.76
N ARG A 381 -9.68 -1.36 24.32
CA ARG A 381 -8.66 -2.40 24.08
C ARG A 381 -8.71 -2.90 22.65
N GLN A 382 -9.89 -3.20 22.11
CA GLN A 382 -10.05 -3.68 20.74
C GLN A 382 -9.59 -2.62 19.73
N GLN A 383 -9.95 -1.35 19.95
CA GLN A 383 -9.48 -0.24 19.11
C GLN A 383 -7.95 -0.11 19.14
N SER A 384 -7.34 -0.16 20.32
CA SER A 384 -5.88 -0.12 20.48
C SER A 384 -5.19 -1.31 19.81
N ALA A 385 -5.79 -2.50 19.86
CA ALA A 385 -5.25 -3.71 19.22
C ALA A 385 -5.27 -3.59 17.69
N VAL A 386 -6.35 -3.04 17.10
CA VAL A 386 -6.43 -2.78 15.66
C VAL A 386 -5.41 -1.72 15.21
N GLU A 387 -5.22 -0.65 16.00
CA GLU A 387 -4.19 0.36 15.72
C GLU A 387 -2.77 -0.21 15.82
N HIS A 388 -2.50 -1.03 16.82
CA HIS A 388 -1.20 -1.68 16.98
C HIS A 388 -0.89 -2.64 15.84
N TRP A 389 -1.86 -3.49 15.46
CA TRP A 389 -1.78 -4.37 14.30
C TRP A 389 -1.53 -3.56 13.01
N ARG A 390 -2.29 -2.48 12.80
CA ARG A 390 -2.11 -1.58 11.65
C ARG A 390 -0.69 -1.02 11.59
N GLY A 391 -0.14 -0.58 12.73
CA GLY A 391 1.23 -0.07 12.80
C GLY A 391 2.28 -1.12 12.41
N GLN A 392 2.14 -2.35 12.90
CA GLN A 392 3.04 -3.46 12.56
C GLN A 392 2.96 -3.83 11.07
N GLU A 393 1.76 -3.92 10.51
CA GLU A 393 1.58 -4.32 9.12
C GLU A 393 2.05 -3.23 8.14
N ILE A 394 1.82 -1.94 8.43
CA ILE A 394 2.42 -0.82 7.66
C ILE A 394 3.93 -0.95 7.62
N ALA A 395 4.56 -1.22 8.77
CA ALA A 395 6.01 -1.34 8.86
C ALA A 395 6.52 -2.52 8.02
N ARG A 396 5.81 -3.66 8.07
CA ARG A 396 6.13 -4.85 7.27
C ARG A 396 6.00 -4.61 5.76
N ILE A 397 4.91 -3.99 5.32
CA ILE A 397 4.67 -3.64 3.91
C ILE A 397 5.77 -2.70 3.41
N LYS A 398 6.05 -1.61 4.15
CA LYS A 398 7.11 -0.66 3.80
C LYS A 398 8.47 -1.32 3.71
N ALA A 399 8.82 -2.21 4.66
CA ALA A 399 10.09 -2.93 4.64
C ALA A 399 10.22 -3.87 3.44
N THR A 400 9.15 -4.61 3.12
CA THR A 400 9.14 -5.58 2.01
C THR A 400 9.27 -4.87 0.67
N LEU A 401 8.40 -3.88 0.40
CA LEU A 401 8.43 -3.11 -0.85
C LEU A 401 9.74 -2.32 -1.02
N LYS A 402 10.30 -1.78 0.07
CA LYS A 402 11.61 -1.12 0.04
C LYS A 402 12.71 -2.09 -0.36
N SER A 403 12.73 -3.31 0.20
CA SER A 403 13.68 -4.35 -0.18
C SER A 403 13.55 -4.74 -1.65
N GLU A 404 12.32 -4.92 -2.16
CA GLU A 404 12.08 -5.25 -3.57
C GLU A 404 12.52 -4.11 -4.52
N HIS A 405 12.30 -2.85 -4.12
CA HIS A 405 12.76 -1.67 -4.85
C HIS A 405 14.29 -1.60 -4.92
N GLU A 406 14.98 -1.76 -3.78
CA GLU A 406 16.44 -1.78 -3.71
C GLU A 406 17.03 -2.93 -4.52
N GLN A 407 16.42 -4.13 -4.48
CA GLN A 407 16.82 -5.27 -5.31
C GLN A 407 16.67 -4.98 -6.80
N SER A 408 15.55 -4.36 -7.21
CA SER A 408 15.29 -4.00 -8.62
C SER A 408 16.29 -2.97 -9.14
N LEU A 409 16.60 -1.94 -8.35
CA LEU A 409 17.62 -0.94 -8.70
C LEU A 409 19.02 -1.55 -8.77
N THR A 410 19.37 -2.42 -7.83
CA THR A 410 20.68 -3.10 -7.80
C THR A 410 20.83 -4.05 -8.99
N ALA A 411 19.78 -4.77 -9.37
CA ALA A 411 19.77 -5.63 -10.54
C ALA A 411 19.94 -4.84 -11.86
N LEU A 412 19.25 -3.70 -12.00
CA LEU A 412 19.40 -2.80 -13.15
C LEU A 412 20.83 -2.24 -13.21
N ALA A 413 21.35 -1.72 -12.10
CA ALA A 413 22.71 -1.18 -12.00
C ALA A 413 23.77 -2.22 -12.35
N THR A 414 23.63 -3.46 -11.85
CA THR A 414 24.57 -4.56 -12.13
C THR A 414 24.55 -4.94 -13.62
N ARG A 415 23.36 -5.05 -14.22
CA ARG A 415 23.20 -5.34 -15.65
C ARG A 415 23.81 -4.24 -16.51
N ASN A 416 23.51 -2.97 -16.22
CA ASN A 416 24.02 -1.84 -16.99
C ASN A 416 25.53 -1.65 -16.79
N ALA A 417 26.06 -1.91 -15.60
CA ALA A 417 27.51 -1.89 -15.36
C ALA A 417 28.25 -2.93 -16.21
N ALA A 418 27.70 -4.16 -16.33
CA ALA A 418 28.26 -5.18 -17.20
C ALA A 418 28.22 -4.77 -18.68
N THR A 419 27.11 -4.21 -19.15
CA THR A 419 26.98 -3.69 -20.52
C THR A 419 27.93 -2.53 -20.78
N ARG A 420 28.03 -1.54 -19.86
CA ARG A 420 28.98 -0.42 -19.97
C ARG A 420 30.41 -0.90 -20.05
N LYS A 421 30.78 -1.89 -19.22
CA LYS A 421 32.11 -2.47 -19.23
C LYS A 421 32.41 -3.11 -20.60
N SER A 422 31.51 -3.94 -21.12
CA SER A 422 31.66 -4.55 -22.45
C SER A 422 31.80 -3.49 -23.56
N LEU A 423 30.96 -2.46 -23.55
CA LEU A 423 31.03 -1.37 -24.53
C LEU A 423 32.35 -0.60 -24.41
N HIS A 424 32.86 -0.36 -23.20
CA HIS A 424 34.15 0.30 -23.01
C HIS A 424 35.33 -0.59 -23.47
N ASP A 425 35.25 -1.90 -23.24
CA ASP A 425 36.23 -2.87 -23.75
C ASP A 425 36.22 -2.90 -25.30
N ASP A 426 35.04 -2.81 -25.93
CA ASP A 426 34.90 -2.70 -27.38
C ASP A 426 35.48 -1.37 -27.91
N GLU A 427 35.20 -0.25 -27.23
CA GLU A 427 35.74 1.07 -27.57
C GLU A 427 37.27 1.08 -27.49
N THR A 428 37.84 0.58 -26.39
CA THR A 428 39.30 0.51 -26.20
C THR A 428 39.96 -0.39 -27.23
N THR A 429 39.34 -1.52 -27.58
CA THR A 429 39.81 -2.42 -28.63
C THR A 429 39.81 -1.73 -29.99
N ALA A 430 38.74 -1.04 -30.36
CA ALA A 430 38.64 -0.31 -31.63
C ALA A 430 39.66 0.85 -31.71
N ILE A 431 39.88 1.59 -30.60
CA ILE A 431 40.91 2.63 -30.53
C ILE A 431 42.32 2.03 -30.65
N ALA A 432 42.59 0.91 -29.97
CA ALA A 432 43.87 0.21 -30.05
C ALA A 432 44.15 -0.29 -31.47
N GLN A 433 43.12 -0.83 -32.13
CA GLN A 433 43.19 -1.28 -33.53
C GLN A 433 43.52 -0.12 -34.47
N TRP A 434 42.82 1.02 -34.34
CA TRP A 434 43.12 2.22 -35.12
C TRP A 434 44.56 2.70 -34.91
N LYS A 435 45.04 2.75 -33.65
CA LYS A 435 46.43 3.15 -33.33
C LYS A 435 47.46 2.22 -33.95
N ALA A 436 47.20 0.91 -33.93
CA ALA A 436 48.07 -0.08 -34.56
C ALA A 436 48.15 0.13 -36.07
N ASP A 437 47.01 0.33 -36.73
CA ASP A 437 46.95 0.54 -38.19
C ASP A 437 47.65 1.85 -38.63
N ILE A 438 47.50 2.93 -37.86
CA ILE A 438 48.24 4.18 -38.09
C ILE A 438 49.75 3.98 -37.90
N THR A 439 50.16 3.17 -36.92
CA THR A 439 51.58 2.87 -36.70
C THR A 439 52.16 2.08 -37.86
N LEU A 440 51.41 1.10 -38.39
CA LEU A 440 51.79 0.36 -39.60
C LEU A 440 51.90 1.29 -40.81
N ALA A 441 50.97 2.22 -41.00
CA ALA A 441 51.03 3.17 -42.11
C ALA A 441 52.25 4.11 -42.01
N ARG A 442 52.57 4.60 -40.81
CA ARG A 442 53.78 5.40 -40.56
C ARG A 442 55.05 4.60 -40.80
N GLU A 443 55.06 3.33 -40.42
CA GLU A 443 56.18 2.42 -40.62
C GLU A 443 56.40 2.12 -42.11
N LEU A 444 55.31 1.92 -42.87
CA LEU A 444 55.36 1.79 -44.33
C LEU A 444 55.97 3.06 -44.97
N ALA A 445 55.53 4.25 -44.54
CA ALA A 445 56.07 5.52 -45.02
C ALA A 445 57.57 5.69 -44.67
N ARG A 446 57.95 5.36 -43.42
CA ARG A 446 59.34 5.42 -42.95
C ARG A 446 60.25 4.48 -43.74
N THR A 447 59.87 3.21 -43.88
CA THR A 447 60.65 2.21 -44.61
C THR A 447 60.77 2.55 -46.09
N SER A 448 59.72 3.09 -46.71
CA SER A 448 59.78 3.56 -48.10
C SER A 448 60.74 4.74 -48.27
N ARG A 449 60.75 5.70 -47.33
CA ARG A 449 61.73 6.80 -47.31
C ARG A 449 63.15 6.30 -47.14
N GLU A 450 63.39 5.34 -46.25
CA GLU A 450 64.71 4.76 -46.02
C GLU A 450 65.30 4.11 -47.28
N ARG A 451 64.47 3.40 -48.05
CA ARG A 451 64.88 2.79 -49.33
C ARG A 451 65.33 3.81 -50.37
N VAL A 452 64.88 5.06 -50.28
CA VAL A 452 65.22 6.12 -51.24
C VAL A 452 66.14 7.20 -50.67
N THR A 453 66.68 7.02 -49.46
CA THR A 453 67.59 8.00 -48.83
C THR A 453 68.83 8.32 -49.66
N ALA A 454 69.32 7.33 -50.43
CA ALA A 454 70.46 7.49 -51.33
C ALA A 454 70.18 8.35 -52.57
N PHE A 455 68.93 8.75 -52.79
CA PHE A 455 68.48 9.45 -54.01
C PHE A 455 68.21 10.92 -53.70
N PRO A 456 69.15 11.83 -54.02
CA PRO A 456 68.91 13.25 -53.85
C PRO A 456 67.76 13.76 -54.73
N ARG A 457 67.10 14.83 -54.28
CA ARG A 457 66.15 15.59 -55.10
C ARG A 457 66.91 16.32 -56.21
N TRP A 458 66.27 16.58 -57.34
CA TRP A 458 66.92 17.25 -58.48
C TRP A 458 67.59 18.58 -58.13
N SER A 459 66.95 19.38 -57.26
CA SER A 459 67.50 20.65 -56.77
C SER A 459 68.79 20.49 -55.97
N GLN A 460 69.00 19.35 -55.31
CA GLN A 460 70.21 19.05 -54.53
C GLN A 460 71.38 18.57 -55.42
N MET A 461 71.09 18.13 -56.64
CA MET A 461 72.09 17.65 -57.59
C MET A 461 72.68 18.77 -58.47
N ARG A 462 72.19 20.01 -58.31
CA ARG A 462 72.69 21.19 -59.05
C ARG A 462 74.15 21.48 -58.69
N GLY A 463 74.95 21.82 -59.70
CA GLY A 463 76.26 22.46 -59.51
C GLY A 463 77.36 21.61 -58.86
N SER A 464 77.65 20.42 -59.40
CA SER A 464 78.78 19.52 -59.06
C SER A 464 78.67 18.63 -57.81
N HIS A 465 77.48 18.54 -57.19
CA HIS A 465 77.26 17.69 -56.00
C HIS A 465 76.66 16.30 -56.29
N TRP A 466 76.54 15.89 -57.56
CA TRP A 466 76.21 14.49 -57.89
C TRP A 466 77.46 13.61 -57.70
N ASN A 467 77.35 12.62 -56.82
CA ASN A 467 78.35 11.59 -56.63
C ASN A 467 77.96 10.33 -57.41
N VAL A 468 78.95 9.71 -58.05
CA VAL A 468 78.75 8.45 -58.78
C VAL A 468 78.29 7.35 -57.81
N PRO A 469 77.14 6.69 -58.06
CA PRO A 469 76.70 5.55 -57.25
C PRO A 469 77.74 4.43 -57.25
N THR A 470 77.96 3.78 -56.11
CA THR A 470 78.93 2.67 -55.96
C THR A 470 78.27 1.30 -55.92
N SER A 471 76.96 1.24 -55.74
CA SER A 471 76.14 0.03 -55.73
C SER A 471 74.90 0.21 -56.61
N LEU A 472 74.31 -0.91 -57.06
CA LEU A 472 73.02 -0.86 -57.76
C LEU A 472 71.91 -0.48 -56.77
N PRO A 473 70.89 0.27 -57.22
CA PRO A 473 69.75 0.59 -56.39
C PRO A 473 68.85 -0.64 -56.18
N GLU A 474 68.26 -0.81 -55.00
CA GLU A 474 67.21 -1.83 -54.76
C GLU A 474 65.80 -1.30 -55.05
N ALA A 475 65.63 0.03 -55.04
CA ALA A 475 64.37 0.72 -55.28
C ALA A 475 64.61 1.92 -56.20
N LEU A 476 63.67 2.23 -57.06
CA LEU A 476 63.71 3.40 -57.93
C LEU A 476 62.55 4.35 -57.57
N PRO A 477 62.83 5.56 -57.02
CA PRO A 477 61.78 6.54 -56.75
C PRO A 477 61.28 7.16 -58.05
N ILE A 478 59.97 7.06 -58.27
CA ILE A 478 59.29 7.57 -59.47
C ILE A 478 58.24 8.64 -59.15
N GLY A 479 58.09 9.03 -57.90
CA GLY A 479 57.12 10.03 -57.49
C GLY A 479 56.87 9.96 -55.99
N ASP A 480 55.79 10.58 -55.55
CA ASP A 480 55.32 10.56 -54.18
C ASP A 480 53.87 10.04 -54.11
N LEU A 481 53.56 9.33 -53.03
CA LEU A 481 52.22 8.87 -52.66
C LEU A 481 51.74 9.71 -51.48
N LEU A 482 50.58 10.33 -51.65
CA LEU A 482 49.89 11.14 -50.66
C LEU A 482 48.64 10.38 -50.20
N ALA A 483 48.70 9.80 -49.00
CA ALA A 483 47.58 9.05 -48.43
C ALA A 483 46.92 9.85 -47.30
N THR A 484 45.59 9.95 -47.35
CA THR A 484 44.79 10.57 -46.29
C THR A 484 44.12 9.48 -45.45
N LEU A 485 44.54 9.35 -44.19
CA LEU A 485 43.95 8.43 -43.21
C LEU A 485 42.95 9.18 -42.33
N PRO A 486 41.82 8.54 -41.94
CA PRO A 486 40.82 9.19 -41.13
C PRO A 486 41.42 9.60 -39.79
N ALA A 487 41.00 10.76 -39.33
CA ALA A 487 41.38 11.30 -38.03
C ALA A 487 41.10 10.30 -36.88
N PRO A 488 41.80 10.44 -35.73
CA PRO A 488 41.60 9.57 -34.58
C PRO A 488 40.12 9.45 -34.22
N PRO A 489 39.62 8.24 -33.90
CA PRO A 489 38.38 8.13 -33.16
C PRO A 489 38.61 8.87 -31.83
N GLN A 490 38.03 10.06 -31.71
CA GLN A 490 38.30 11.05 -30.65
C GLN A 490 38.47 10.44 -29.28
N GLY A 491 39.26 11.04 -28.40
CA GLY A 491 39.05 10.94 -26.95
C GLY A 491 38.88 12.35 -26.42
N ASP A 492 37.64 12.78 -26.15
CA ASP A 492 37.23 14.05 -25.49
C ASP A 492 37.90 15.38 -25.91
N SER A 493 38.76 15.42 -26.93
CA SER A 493 39.48 16.62 -27.36
C SER A 493 38.61 17.48 -28.27
N ARG A 494 38.31 18.70 -27.81
CA ARG A 494 37.49 19.74 -28.47
C ARG A 494 38.09 20.36 -29.75
N GLU A 495 39.12 19.76 -30.35
CA GLU A 495 39.70 20.26 -31.60
C GLU A 495 39.11 19.50 -32.80
N PRO A 496 38.86 20.18 -33.94
CA PRO A 496 38.46 19.48 -35.16
C PRO A 496 39.62 18.58 -35.62
N ASP A 497 39.44 17.27 -35.51
CA ASP A 497 40.50 16.32 -35.86
C ASP A 497 40.78 16.39 -37.36
N ALA A 498 41.94 16.93 -37.72
CA ALA A 498 42.45 16.86 -39.08
C ALA A 498 42.79 15.41 -39.42
N ASN A 499 42.39 14.96 -40.61
CA ASN A 499 42.83 13.69 -41.15
C ASN A 499 44.37 13.63 -41.16
N LEU A 500 44.93 12.44 -40.93
CA LEU A 500 46.37 12.26 -40.99
C LEU A 500 46.78 12.16 -42.47
N CYS A 501 47.49 13.16 -42.97
CA CYS A 501 48.14 13.11 -44.28
C CYS A 501 49.51 12.45 -44.15
N LEU A 502 49.73 11.37 -44.88
CA LEU A 502 51.01 10.68 -45.01
C LEU A 502 51.56 10.87 -46.41
N GLU A 503 52.79 11.37 -46.48
CA GLU A 503 53.57 11.49 -47.72
C GLU A 503 54.67 10.43 -47.70
N MET A 504 54.84 9.69 -48.80
CA MET A 504 55.90 8.71 -48.92
C MET A 504 56.31 8.49 -50.38
N PRO A 505 57.57 8.13 -50.67
CA PRO A 505 58.01 7.95 -52.04
C PRO A 505 57.32 6.74 -52.68
N ALA A 506 56.87 6.95 -53.91
CA ALA A 506 56.41 5.90 -54.82
C ALA A 506 57.63 5.18 -55.40
N ILE A 507 57.76 3.88 -55.14
CA ILE A 507 58.96 3.11 -55.49
C ILE A 507 58.66 1.92 -56.40
N LEU A 508 59.53 1.73 -57.39
CA LEU A 508 59.62 0.49 -58.17
C LEU A 508 60.74 -0.38 -57.60
N ASN A 509 60.59 -1.71 -57.57
CA ASN A 509 61.73 -2.56 -57.25
C ASN A 509 62.67 -2.63 -58.44
N PHE A 510 63.91 -2.20 -58.24
CA PHE A 510 64.92 -2.30 -59.29
C PHE A 510 65.60 -3.68 -59.22
N PRO A 511 65.84 -4.36 -60.36
CA PRO A 511 65.42 -4.00 -61.71
C PRO A 511 64.03 -4.56 -62.11
N ARG A 512 63.39 -5.37 -61.26
CA ARG A 512 62.19 -6.17 -61.58
C ARG A 512 61.02 -5.37 -62.16
N ASP A 513 60.65 -4.25 -61.52
CA ASP A 513 59.45 -3.47 -61.85
C ASP A 513 59.75 -2.31 -62.81
N THR A 514 60.83 -2.41 -63.61
CA THR A 514 61.32 -1.29 -64.44
C THR A 514 60.89 -1.36 -65.91
N SER A 515 60.14 -2.39 -66.28
CA SER A 515 59.34 -2.38 -67.51
C SER A 515 58.05 -1.58 -67.24
N ILE A 516 57.83 -0.49 -67.98
CA ILE A 516 56.79 0.50 -67.69
C ILE A 516 56.01 0.77 -68.96
N VAL A 517 54.68 0.84 -68.85
CA VAL A 517 53.82 1.32 -69.94
C VAL A 517 53.01 2.52 -69.46
N ILE A 518 52.95 3.56 -70.29
CA ILE A 518 52.18 4.77 -70.00
C ILE A 518 51.17 4.97 -71.13
N GLU A 519 49.89 4.71 -70.85
CA GLU A 519 48.81 4.98 -71.79
C GLU A 519 48.47 6.47 -71.79
N HIS A 520 48.34 7.07 -72.96
CA HIS A 520 47.99 8.47 -73.09
C HIS A 520 47.15 8.75 -74.35
N ASP A 521 46.27 9.73 -74.25
CA ASP A 521 45.61 10.33 -75.40
C ASP A 521 46.53 11.36 -76.10
N VAL A 522 45.98 12.16 -77.03
CA VAL A 522 46.79 13.15 -77.76
C VAL A 522 47.28 14.27 -76.83
N ALA A 523 46.44 14.71 -75.88
CA ALA A 523 46.77 15.78 -74.94
C ALA A 523 47.78 15.33 -73.87
N GLY A 524 47.67 14.08 -73.42
CA GLY A 524 48.53 13.49 -72.39
C GLY A 524 49.92 13.06 -72.85
N ARG A 525 50.27 13.26 -74.13
CA ARG A 525 51.58 12.86 -74.65
C ARG A 525 52.74 13.54 -73.93
N GLU A 526 52.71 14.86 -73.75
CA GLU A 526 53.84 15.56 -73.13
C GLU A 526 54.02 15.16 -71.65
N PRO A 527 52.97 15.10 -70.80
CA PRO A 527 53.09 14.56 -69.45
C PRO A 527 53.68 13.14 -69.40
N ALA A 528 53.28 12.26 -70.32
CA ALA A 528 53.86 10.92 -70.41
C ALA A 528 55.36 10.96 -70.73
N LEU A 529 55.78 11.81 -71.67
CA LEU A 529 57.19 11.97 -72.04
C LEU A 529 58.02 12.64 -70.94
N GLU A 530 57.47 13.63 -70.23
CA GLU A 530 58.12 14.22 -69.06
C GLU A 530 58.41 13.18 -67.98
N PHE A 531 57.41 12.32 -67.69
CA PHE A 531 57.59 11.22 -66.75
C PHE A 531 58.63 10.20 -67.21
N VAL A 532 58.65 9.83 -68.50
CA VAL A 532 59.70 8.98 -69.06
C VAL A 532 61.07 9.64 -68.90
N ARG A 533 61.23 10.93 -69.24
CA ARG A 533 62.50 11.66 -69.08
C ARG A 533 62.98 11.66 -67.62
N SER A 534 62.08 11.83 -66.65
CA SER A 534 62.40 11.70 -65.22
C SER A 534 62.93 10.32 -64.86
N ILE A 535 62.29 9.25 -65.34
CA ILE A 535 62.72 7.87 -65.10
C ILE A 535 64.10 7.62 -65.73
N LEU A 536 64.32 8.04 -66.97
CA LEU A 536 65.61 7.89 -67.65
C LEU A 536 66.73 8.64 -66.92
N LEU A 537 66.47 9.88 -66.50
CA LEU A 537 67.43 10.64 -65.72
C LEU A 537 67.70 9.98 -64.36
N ARG A 538 66.66 9.45 -63.70
CA ARG A 538 66.81 8.71 -62.44
C ARG A 538 67.66 7.46 -62.64
N LEU A 539 67.43 6.67 -63.69
CA LEU A 539 68.26 5.50 -64.02
C LEU A 539 69.71 5.88 -64.26
N LEU A 540 69.97 6.93 -65.06
CA LEU A 540 71.31 7.44 -65.35
C LEU A 540 72.06 7.94 -64.12
N THR A 541 71.35 8.56 -63.18
CA THR A 541 71.96 9.16 -61.98
C THR A 541 72.05 8.20 -60.81
N SER A 542 71.33 7.07 -60.86
CA SER A 542 71.24 6.08 -59.77
C SER A 542 71.97 4.77 -60.06
N ILE A 543 72.27 4.47 -61.33
CA ILE A 543 73.04 3.30 -61.74
C ILE A 543 74.48 3.74 -62.05
N MET A 544 75.45 2.89 -61.69
CA MET A 544 76.86 3.08 -62.05
C MET A 544 77.01 3.32 -63.57
N PRO A 545 77.74 4.35 -64.01
CA PRO A 545 78.08 4.54 -65.40
C PRO A 545 78.70 3.27 -66.01
N GLY A 546 78.29 2.92 -67.22
CA GLY A 546 78.71 1.69 -67.91
C GLY A 546 77.89 0.44 -67.57
N ARG A 547 76.99 0.49 -66.57
CA ARG A 547 76.05 -0.61 -66.23
C ARG A 547 74.62 -0.40 -66.72
N VAL A 548 74.39 0.62 -67.54
CA VAL A 548 73.09 0.93 -68.14
C VAL A 548 73.28 1.23 -69.63
N GLN A 549 72.36 0.77 -70.46
CA GLN A 549 72.32 1.08 -71.89
C GLN A 549 70.91 1.45 -72.31
N PHE A 550 70.78 2.38 -73.26
CA PHE A 550 69.49 2.82 -73.79
C PHE A 550 69.41 2.59 -75.30
N THR A 551 68.29 2.00 -75.74
CA THR A 551 67.81 2.11 -77.12
C THR A 551 66.62 3.06 -77.13
N LEU A 552 66.80 4.24 -77.74
CA LEU A 552 65.78 5.27 -77.79
C LEU A 552 65.07 5.26 -79.14
N ILE A 553 63.74 5.11 -79.13
CA ILE A 553 62.88 5.06 -80.30
C ILE A 553 61.85 6.19 -80.19
N ASP A 554 61.81 7.10 -81.17
CA ASP A 554 60.88 8.24 -81.20
C ASP A 554 60.36 8.51 -82.62
N PRO A 555 59.50 7.64 -83.16
CA PRO A 555 58.98 7.75 -84.51
C PRO A 555 58.08 8.97 -84.72
N VAL A 556 57.50 9.54 -83.66
CA VAL A 556 56.54 10.64 -83.80
C VAL A 556 57.18 12.01 -83.51
N GLY A 557 58.07 12.11 -82.52
CA GLY A 557 58.79 13.34 -82.18
C GLY A 557 60.08 13.55 -82.98
N LEU A 558 60.41 12.61 -83.90
CA LEU A 558 61.60 12.64 -84.75
C LEU A 558 62.90 12.78 -83.95
N GLY A 559 62.92 12.27 -82.71
CA GLY A 559 64.06 12.32 -81.80
C GLY A 559 64.12 13.54 -80.88
N GLN A 560 63.20 14.51 -81.01
CA GLN A 560 63.16 15.66 -80.12
C GLN A 560 62.94 15.26 -78.66
N SER A 561 62.14 14.22 -78.42
CA SER A 561 61.72 13.77 -77.09
C SER A 561 62.89 13.39 -76.18
N PHE A 562 64.03 12.99 -76.77
CA PHE A 562 65.23 12.54 -76.06
C PHE A 562 66.51 13.31 -76.49
N SER A 563 66.37 14.45 -77.16
CA SER A 563 67.50 15.23 -77.69
C SER A 563 68.56 15.57 -76.64
N ALA A 564 68.16 15.87 -75.41
CA ALA A 564 69.08 16.16 -74.31
C ALA A 564 70.01 14.97 -73.96
N LEU A 565 69.56 13.73 -74.16
CA LEU A 565 70.34 12.52 -73.92
C LEU A 565 71.41 12.30 -75.00
N MET A 566 71.31 12.93 -76.17
CA MET A 566 72.32 12.81 -77.23
C MET A 566 73.68 13.38 -76.81
N HIS A 567 73.73 14.26 -75.80
CA HIS A 567 74.99 14.67 -75.21
C HIS A 567 75.79 13.52 -74.59
N LEU A 568 75.17 12.37 -74.27
CA LEU A 568 75.88 11.17 -73.81
C LEU A 568 76.63 10.46 -74.93
N ALA A 569 76.12 10.53 -76.16
CA ALA A 569 76.75 9.87 -77.32
C ALA A 569 78.15 10.45 -77.60
N ASP A 570 78.39 11.71 -77.25
CA ASP A 570 79.70 12.36 -77.35
C ASP A 570 80.75 11.75 -76.39
N PHE A 571 80.31 11.07 -75.32
CA PHE A 571 81.18 10.48 -74.30
C PHE A 571 81.26 8.95 -74.39
N ASP A 572 80.14 8.26 -74.64
CA ASP A 572 80.10 6.80 -74.81
C ASP A 572 79.00 6.35 -75.79
N GLU A 573 79.41 5.92 -76.98
CA GLU A 573 78.52 5.42 -78.05
C GLU A 573 77.77 4.13 -77.68
N LEU A 574 78.17 3.44 -76.59
CA LEU A 574 77.53 2.21 -76.13
C LEU A 574 76.54 2.42 -74.99
N LEU A 575 76.56 3.56 -74.29
CA LEU A 575 75.49 3.94 -73.36
C LEU A 575 74.22 4.31 -74.09
N ILE A 576 74.35 5.09 -75.17
CA ILE A 576 73.28 5.46 -76.07
C ILE A 576 73.85 5.28 -77.46
N SER A 577 73.21 4.47 -78.32
CA SER A 577 73.59 4.44 -79.73
C SER A 577 73.57 5.88 -80.25
N ASN A 578 74.59 6.34 -81.01
CA ASN A 578 74.71 7.73 -81.54
C ASN A 578 73.53 8.26 -82.39
N ARG A 579 72.37 7.61 -82.33
CA ARG A 579 71.15 7.91 -83.04
C ARG A 579 69.92 7.50 -82.21
N ILE A 580 68.89 8.33 -82.29
CA ILE A 580 67.51 7.99 -81.89
C ILE A 580 66.79 7.41 -83.12
N TRP A 581 66.13 6.27 -82.96
CA TRP A 581 65.54 5.52 -84.07
C TRP A 581 64.12 6.03 -84.37
N THR A 582 63.87 6.45 -85.60
CA THR A 582 62.61 7.11 -86.00
C THR A 582 61.91 6.39 -87.17
N GLU A 583 62.66 5.73 -88.05
CA GLU A 583 62.15 5.04 -89.24
C GLU A 583 61.80 3.58 -88.96
N ALA A 584 60.69 3.10 -89.55
CA ALA A 584 60.15 1.76 -89.30
C ALA A 584 61.14 0.60 -89.55
N THR A 585 61.92 0.67 -90.64
CA THR A 585 62.91 -0.36 -90.98
C THR A 585 64.05 -0.41 -89.96
N GLN A 586 64.53 0.76 -89.54
CA GLN A 586 65.60 0.88 -88.56
C GLN A 586 65.15 0.47 -87.16
N ILE A 587 63.91 0.80 -86.77
CA ILE A 587 63.30 0.37 -85.51
C ILE A 587 63.26 -1.16 -85.45
N ARG A 588 62.75 -1.82 -86.50
CA ARG A 588 62.75 -3.29 -86.60
C ARG A 588 64.16 -3.85 -86.43
N ASP A 589 65.12 -3.38 -87.24
CA ASP A 589 66.50 -3.91 -87.23
C ASP A 589 67.16 -3.73 -85.85
N ARG A 590 66.85 -2.62 -85.16
CA ARG A 590 67.36 -2.38 -83.81
C ARG A 590 66.74 -3.32 -82.78
N LEU A 591 65.42 -3.52 -82.81
CA LEU A 591 64.74 -4.45 -81.89
C LEU A 591 65.16 -5.90 -82.13
N GLN A 592 65.42 -6.28 -83.39
CA GLN A 592 66.00 -7.57 -83.72
C GLN A 592 67.37 -7.75 -83.05
N LYS A 593 68.28 -6.78 -83.16
CA LYS A 593 69.60 -6.83 -82.50
C LYS A 593 69.50 -6.95 -80.98
N VAL A 594 68.51 -6.30 -80.36
CA VAL A 594 68.26 -6.46 -78.92
C VAL A 594 67.82 -7.89 -78.61
N THR A 595 66.95 -8.48 -79.43
CA THR A 595 66.50 -9.86 -79.27
C THR A 595 67.66 -10.86 -79.45
N GLU A 596 68.52 -10.67 -80.47
CA GLU A 596 69.73 -11.48 -80.68
C GLU A 596 70.72 -11.39 -79.51
N HIS A 597 70.83 -10.21 -78.90
CA HIS A 597 71.61 -10.02 -77.68
C HIS A 597 71.01 -10.78 -76.49
N MET A 598 69.69 -10.73 -76.30
CA MET A 598 69.00 -11.51 -75.27
C MET A 598 69.23 -13.01 -75.45
N GLU A 599 69.16 -13.52 -76.68
CA GLU A 599 69.49 -14.92 -76.99
C GLU A 599 70.94 -15.27 -76.62
N SER A 600 71.88 -14.36 -76.91
CA SER A 600 73.29 -14.53 -76.56
C SER A 600 73.51 -14.55 -75.04
N VAL A 601 72.85 -13.65 -74.30
CA VAL A 601 72.88 -13.60 -72.82
C VAL A 601 72.30 -14.89 -72.24
N PHE A 602 71.13 -15.32 -72.73
CA PHE A 602 70.47 -16.53 -72.28
C PHE A 602 71.34 -17.77 -72.53
N GLN A 603 71.91 -17.88 -73.74
CA GLN A 603 72.78 -18.99 -74.14
C GLN A 603 74.18 -18.93 -73.56
N THR A 604 74.67 -17.80 -73.04
CA THR A 604 76.04 -17.71 -72.52
C THR A 604 76.06 -17.74 -70.99
N TYR A 605 75.13 -17.03 -70.36
CA TYR A 605 75.13 -16.79 -68.91
C TYR A 605 74.02 -17.55 -68.17
N LEU A 606 72.77 -17.53 -68.68
CA LEU A 606 71.58 -17.98 -67.93
C LEU A 606 71.21 -19.46 -68.07
N ARG A 607 72.12 -20.31 -68.57
CA ARG A 607 71.83 -21.71 -68.93
C ARG A 607 71.21 -22.53 -67.79
N SER A 608 72.05 -23.18 -66.99
CA SER A 608 71.69 -23.92 -65.78
C SER A 608 72.45 -23.40 -64.57
N GLU A 609 73.23 -22.33 -64.74
CA GLU A 609 74.12 -21.77 -63.71
C GLU A 609 73.47 -20.58 -62.97
N PHE A 610 72.62 -19.80 -63.64
CA PHE A 610 71.94 -18.62 -63.08
C PHE A 610 70.50 -18.51 -63.62
N GLU A 611 69.54 -18.13 -62.78
CA GLU A 611 68.11 -18.03 -63.17
C GLU A 611 67.80 -16.75 -63.96
N SER A 612 68.50 -15.67 -63.60
CA SER A 612 68.39 -14.34 -64.24
C SER A 612 69.74 -13.60 -64.29
N ILE A 613 69.78 -12.50 -65.05
CA ILE A 613 71.03 -11.72 -65.21
C ILE A 613 71.46 -11.08 -63.88
N GLU A 614 70.51 -10.82 -62.98
CA GLU A 614 70.79 -10.26 -61.66
C GLU A 614 71.69 -11.21 -60.85
N ASP A 615 71.35 -12.50 -60.86
CA ASP A 615 72.13 -13.54 -60.17
C ASP A 615 73.54 -13.66 -60.79
N TYR A 616 73.62 -13.60 -62.13
CA TYR A 616 74.90 -13.59 -62.84
C TYR A 616 75.72 -12.35 -62.48
N ASN A 617 75.12 -11.16 -62.50
CA ASN A 617 75.79 -9.88 -62.24
C ASN A 617 76.30 -9.77 -60.80
N ALA A 618 75.58 -10.34 -59.83
CA ALA A 618 76.02 -10.45 -58.45
C ALA A 618 77.31 -11.29 -58.33
N ALA A 619 77.46 -12.35 -59.15
CA ALA A 619 78.66 -13.19 -59.19
C ALA A 619 79.79 -12.64 -60.10
N ALA A 620 79.44 -11.91 -61.17
CA ALA A 620 80.38 -11.49 -62.20
C ALA A 620 81.36 -10.38 -61.74
N GLY A 621 80.89 -9.48 -60.86
CA GLY A 621 81.67 -8.38 -60.31
C GLY A 621 81.96 -7.29 -61.35
N GLU A 622 83.23 -7.21 -61.78
CA GLU A 622 83.72 -6.23 -62.77
C GLU A 622 83.28 -6.55 -64.22
N VAL A 623 82.86 -7.79 -64.49
CA VAL A 623 82.43 -8.27 -65.83
C VAL A 623 80.90 -8.44 -65.88
N ALA A 624 80.17 -7.64 -65.10
CA ALA A 624 78.71 -7.64 -65.08
C ALA A 624 78.16 -7.10 -66.41
N GLU A 625 77.09 -7.72 -66.91
CA GLU A 625 76.35 -7.28 -68.08
C GLU A 625 75.51 -6.03 -67.73
N PRO A 626 75.54 -4.97 -68.54
CA PRO A 626 74.74 -3.77 -68.31
C PRO A 626 73.23 -4.05 -68.50
N TYR A 627 72.39 -3.35 -67.73
CA TYR A 627 70.94 -3.37 -67.95
C TYR A 627 70.58 -2.55 -69.19
N HIS A 628 69.76 -3.10 -70.09
CA HIS A 628 69.38 -2.46 -71.34
C HIS A 628 67.92 -2.01 -71.31
N PHE A 629 67.69 -0.71 -71.36
CA PHE A 629 66.35 -0.12 -71.47
C PHE A 629 66.00 0.22 -72.91
N VAL A 630 64.94 -0.40 -73.43
CA VAL A 630 64.33 -0.07 -74.72
C VAL A 630 63.20 0.91 -74.49
N VAL A 631 63.39 2.16 -74.90
CA VAL A 631 62.46 3.26 -74.65
C VAL A 631 61.74 3.59 -75.96
N VAL A 632 60.41 3.49 -75.95
CA VAL A 632 59.55 3.73 -77.10
C VAL A 632 58.62 4.90 -76.81
N ALA A 633 58.86 6.05 -77.44
CA ALA A 633 58.00 7.22 -77.40
C ALA A 633 56.97 7.18 -78.55
N GLY A 634 55.76 6.75 -78.24
CA GLY A 634 54.62 6.80 -79.17
C GLY A 634 54.33 5.51 -79.91
N PHE A 635 54.44 4.36 -79.25
CA PHE A 635 53.90 3.10 -79.76
C PHE A 635 52.39 3.26 -80.04
N PRO A 636 51.85 2.75 -81.16
CA PRO A 636 52.43 1.86 -82.16
C PRO A 636 53.02 2.53 -83.42
N ALA A 637 53.26 3.84 -83.44
CA ALA A 637 53.71 4.54 -84.66
C ALA A 637 55.01 3.94 -85.24
N ALA A 638 55.05 3.72 -86.55
CA ALA A 638 56.19 3.13 -87.28
C ALA A 638 56.59 1.69 -86.85
N PHE A 639 55.77 0.98 -86.06
CA PHE A 639 56.01 -0.44 -85.77
C PHE A 639 55.44 -1.34 -86.86
N THR A 640 56.30 -2.14 -87.48
CA THR A 640 55.89 -3.24 -88.37
C THR A 640 55.46 -4.46 -87.56
N GLU A 641 54.82 -5.43 -88.23
CA GLU A 641 54.48 -6.72 -87.60
C GLU A 641 55.71 -7.45 -87.03
N GLU A 642 56.87 -7.33 -87.69
CA GLU A 642 58.12 -7.91 -87.19
C GLU A 642 58.65 -7.16 -85.96
N ALA A 643 58.64 -5.83 -86.00
CA ALA A 643 59.05 -5.00 -84.86
C ALA A 643 58.17 -5.25 -83.63
N ALA A 644 56.87 -5.45 -83.82
CA ALA A 644 55.92 -5.82 -82.77
C ALA A 644 56.28 -7.15 -82.10
N ARG A 645 56.60 -8.21 -82.88
CA ARG A 645 57.01 -9.51 -82.31
C ARG A 645 58.30 -9.42 -81.49
N HIS A 646 59.27 -8.63 -81.96
CA HIS A 646 60.49 -8.39 -81.19
C HIS A 646 60.18 -7.64 -79.88
N LEU A 647 59.31 -6.64 -79.91
CA LEU A 647 58.86 -5.94 -78.69
C LEU A 647 58.16 -6.89 -77.72
N THR A 648 57.27 -7.78 -78.18
CA THR A 648 56.64 -8.81 -77.34
C THR A 648 57.68 -9.74 -76.70
N SER A 649 58.72 -10.12 -77.44
CA SER A 649 59.81 -10.96 -76.91
C SER A 649 60.61 -10.22 -75.83
N ILE A 650 60.87 -8.93 -76.04
CA ILE A 650 61.52 -8.06 -75.04
C ILE A 650 60.66 -7.91 -73.78
N LEU A 651 59.34 -7.70 -73.91
CA LEU A 651 58.45 -7.56 -72.77
C LEU A 651 58.39 -8.84 -71.91
N THR A 652 58.22 -9.99 -72.56
CA THR A 652 57.97 -11.28 -71.88
C THR A 652 59.24 -11.96 -71.37
N SER A 653 60.35 -11.88 -72.12
CA SER A 653 61.60 -12.60 -71.81
C SER A 653 62.79 -11.68 -71.53
N GLY A 654 62.65 -10.38 -71.79
CA GLY A 654 63.70 -9.37 -71.58
C GLY A 654 64.13 -9.21 -70.13
N PRO A 655 63.21 -9.09 -69.13
CA PRO A 655 63.60 -8.82 -67.75
C PRO A 655 64.59 -9.84 -67.19
N ARG A 656 64.41 -11.13 -67.52
CA ARG A 656 65.36 -12.19 -67.11
C ARG A 656 66.77 -12.00 -67.68
N CYS A 657 66.88 -11.36 -68.84
CA CYS A 657 68.12 -11.04 -69.53
C CYS A 657 68.64 -9.62 -69.21
N GLY A 658 67.98 -8.87 -68.31
CA GLY A 658 68.32 -7.47 -67.99
C GLY A 658 67.85 -6.46 -69.01
N VAL A 659 66.93 -6.85 -69.89
CA VAL A 659 66.36 -5.97 -70.91
C VAL A 659 64.95 -5.54 -70.49
N HIS A 660 64.75 -4.25 -70.31
CA HIS A 660 63.48 -3.68 -69.84
C HIS A 660 62.90 -2.74 -70.88
N ALA A 661 61.58 -2.63 -70.95
CA ALA A 661 60.90 -1.77 -71.92
C ALA A 661 60.14 -0.64 -71.23
N ILE A 662 60.36 0.60 -71.67
CA ILE A 662 59.58 1.78 -71.24
C ILE A 662 58.82 2.28 -72.46
N VAL A 663 57.50 2.10 -72.47
CA VAL A 663 56.66 2.32 -73.65
C VAL A 663 55.58 3.36 -73.35
N THR A 664 55.56 4.46 -74.11
CA THR A 664 54.37 5.31 -74.15
C THR A 664 53.45 4.81 -75.26
N TRP A 665 52.21 4.50 -74.90
CA TRP A 665 51.22 3.90 -75.80
C TRP A 665 50.05 4.85 -76.02
N SER A 666 49.70 5.06 -77.29
CA SER A 666 48.49 5.77 -77.66
C SER A 666 47.43 4.79 -78.20
N PRO A 667 46.27 4.64 -77.52
CA PRO A 667 45.22 3.70 -77.93
C PRO A 667 44.49 4.14 -79.21
N ASN A 668 44.64 5.40 -79.62
CA ASN A 668 43.98 5.99 -80.80
C ASN A 668 44.64 5.60 -82.13
N GLN A 669 45.72 4.83 -82.10
CA GLN A 669 46.43 4.37 -83.30
C GLN A 669 46.25 2.87 -83.50
N PRO A 670 46.16 2.38 -84.76
CA PRO A 670 46.02 0.96 -85.04
C PRO A 670 47.27 0.19 -84.62
N ILE A 671 47.09 -0.80 -83.75
CA ILE A 671 48.15 -1.69 -83.27
C ILE A 671 48.40 -2.80 -84.34
N PRO A 672 49.66 -3.19 -84.61
CA PRO A 672 49.97 -4.34 -85.47
C PRO A 672 49.26 -5.62 -85.00
N ARG A 673 48.77 -6.44 -85.94
CA ARG A 673 47.93 -7.61 -85.62
C ARG A 673 48.67 -8.70 -84.84
N SER A 674 49.99 -8.75 -84.99
CA SER A 674 50.87 -9.69 -84.29
C SER A 674 51.17 -9.29 -82.85
N PHE A 675 50.72 -8.12 -82.39
CA PHE A 675 50.93 -7.66 -81.02
C PHE A 675 49.67 -7.88 -80.18
N ASP A 676 49.79 -8.64 -79.10
CA ASP A 676 48.75 -8.70 -78.07
C ASP A 676 48.97 -7.57 -77.06
N ILE A 677 47.97 -6.70 -76.90
CA ILE A 677 48.03 -5.59 -75.94
C ILE A 677 48.18 -6.08 -74.49
N ASN A 678 47.66 -7.28 -74.18
CA ASN A 678 47.79 -7.85 -72.84
C ASN A 678 49.26 -8.10 -72.46
N SER A 679 50.15 -8.27 -73.45
CA SER A 679 51.60 -8.37 -73.18
C SER A 679 52.16 -7.11 -72.51
N LEU A 680 51.64 -5.92 -72.82
CA LEU A 680 52.04 -4.68 -72.12
C LEU A 680 51.46 -4.64 -70.70
N ARG A 681 50.26 -5.16 -70.50
CA ARG A 681 49.55 -5.14 -69.21
C ARG A 681 50.15 -6.13 -68.20
N GLU A 682 50.46 -7.34 -68.66
CA GLU A 682 50.98 -8.42 -67.81
C GLU A 682 52.47 -8.27 -67.50
N SER A 683 53.24 -7.62 -68.38
CA SER A 683 54.71 -7.55 -68.28
C SER A 683 55.27 -6.20 -67.83
N CYS A 684 54.43 -5.17 -67.69
CA CYS A 684 54.86 -3.83 -67.28
C CYS A 684 54.07 -3.31 -66.08
N THR A 685 54.67 -2.42 -65.30
CA THR A 685 53.92 -1.53 -64.42
C THR A 685 53.14 -0.52 -65.27
N GLU A 686 51.81 -0.51 -65.11
CA GLU A 686 50.91 0.31 -65.91
C GLU A 686 50.66 1.70 -65.32
N PHE A 687 50.75 2.72 -66.17
CA PHE A 687 50.36 4.09 -65.89
C PHE A 687 49.42 4.59 -66.98
N THR A 688 48.60 5.58 -66.64
CA THR A 688 47.72 6.29 -67.57
C THR A 688 47.81 7.78 -67.33
N VAL A 689 47.59 8.59 -68.35
CA VAL A 689 47.49 10.04 -68.20
C VAL A 689 46.02 10.43 -68.00
N THR A 690 45.72 11.14 -66.92
CA THR A 690 44.38 11.63 -66.59
C THR A 690 44.49 13.08 -66.15
N ASP A 691 43.70 13.96 -66.75
CA ASP A 691 43.70 15.41 -66.48
C ASP A 691 45.10 16.07 -66.55
N GLY A 692 45.96 15.58 -67.43
CA GLY A 692 47.33 16.07 -67.60
C GLY A 692 48.35 15.52 -66.59
N HIS A 693 47.94 14.64 -65.68
CA HIS A 693 48.81 13.99 -64.70
C HIS A 693 48.98 12.50 -64.99
N VAL A 694 50.18 11.97 -64.78
CA VAL A 694 50.44 10.53 -64.88
C VAL A 694 50.05 9.86 -63.57
N VAL A 695 49.19 8.85 -63.62
CA VAL A 695 48.72 8.08 -62.47
C VAL A 695 48.90 6.57 -62.72
N PRO A 696 49.20 5.77 -61.69
CA PRO A 696 49.25 4.32 -61.84
C PRO A 696 47.87 3.79 -62.19
N ARG A 697 47.81 2.81 -63.10
CA ARG A 697 46.56 2.12 -63.41
C ARG A 697 46.34 1.02 -62.38
N LEU A 698 45.22 1.11 -61.69
CA LEU A 698 44.83 0.18 -60.63
C LEU A 698 43.47 -0.43 -60.96
N GLU A 699 43.22 -1.66 -60.51
CA GLU A 699 41.93 -2.33 -60.70
C GLU A 699 40.78 -1.62 -59.95
N SER A 700 41.11 -0.92 -58.85
CA SER A 700 40.18 -0.18 -58.03
C SER A 700 40.64 1.27 -57.84
N PRO A 701 39.72 2.24 -57.72
CA PRO A 701 40.07 3.62 -57.44
C PRO A 701 40.88 3.68 -56.15
N SER A 702 42.11 4.18 -56.22
CA SER A 702 42.88 4.49 -55.02
C SER A 702 42.48 5.86 -54.49
N SER A 703 42.50 5.91 -53.18
CA SER A 703 42.27 7.06 -52.34
C SER A 703 43.59 7.71 -51.89
N ALA A 704 44.73 7.09 -52.24
CA ALA A 704 46.04 7.69 -52.22
C ALA A 704 46.29 8.39 -53.56
N GLU A 705 46.74 9.63 -53.50
CA GLU A 705 47.09 10.42 -54.68
C GLU A 705 48.55 10.13 -55.05
N PHE A 706 48.81 9.88 -56.33
CA PHE A 706 50.16 9.69 -56.86
C PHE A 706 50.61 10.96 -57.57
N GLU A 707 51.72 11.53 -57.12
CA GLU A 707 52.39 12.65 -57.76
C GLU A 707 53.61 12.14 -58.52
N ALA A 708 53.53 12.15 -59.85
CA ALA A 708 54.61 11.70 -60.71
C ALA A 708 55.87 12.57 -60.56
N LEU A 709 57.04 11.94 -60.62
CA LEU A 709 58.32 12.65 -60.59
C LEU A 709 58.46 13.53 -61.84
N VAL A 710 58.56 14.84 -61.64
CA VAL A 710 58.75 15.84 -62.70
C VAL A 710 60.24 15.98 -63.04
N PRO A 711 60.63 16.12 -64.31
CA PRO A 711 62.03 16.30 -64.67
C PRO A 711 62.50 17.68 -64.22
N PRO A 712 63.82 17.88 -63.95
CA PRO A 712 64.34 19.22 -63.74
C PRO A 712 64.18 20.07 -65.01
N ASP A 713 64.41 21.38 -64.89
CA ASP A 713 64.44 22.25 -66.05
C ASP A 713 65.47 21.78 -67.10
N SER A 714 65.30 22.21 -68.34
CA SER A 714 66.09 21.70 -69.47
C SER A 714 67.60 21.95 -69.32
N ALA A 715 68.00 23.05 -68.67
CA ALA A 715 69.40 23.38 -68.43
C ALA A 715 70.04 22.42 -67.42
N ASP A 716 69.36 22.18 -66.30
CA ASP A 716 69.78 21.22 -65.28
C ASP A 716 69.79 19.79 -65.82
N TYR A 717 68.78 19.39 -66.59
CA TYR A 717 68.71 18.07 -67.21
C TYR A 717 69.96 17.81 -68.07
N VAL A 718 70.28 18.74 -68.99
CA VAL A 718 71.47 18.63 -69.84
C VAL A 718 72.76 18.63 -69.01
N SER A 719 72.84 19.45 -67.96
CA SER A 719 74.00 19.50 -67.07
C SER A 719 74.24 18.16 -66.36
N LEU A 720 73.20 17.54 -65.81
CA LEU A 720 73.29 16.24 -65.14
C LEU A 720 73.67 15.13 -66.13
N VAL A 721 73.07 15.12 -67.32
CA VAL A 721 73.38 14.17 -68.38
C VAL A 721 74.86 14.27 -68.79
N ARG A 722 75.40 15.49 -68.95
CA ARG A 722 76.84 15.67 -69.24
C ARG A 722 77.73 15.21 -68.11
N ALA A 723 77.37 15.49 -66.86
CA ALA A 723 78.13 15.03 -65.69
C ALA A 723 78.21 13.48 -65.64
N VAL A 724 77.09 12.80 -65.93
CA VAL A 724 77.07 11.32 -66.06
C VAL A 724 77.95 10.86 -67.21
N GLY A 725 77.86 11.54 -68.37
CA GLY A 725 78.68 11.25 -69.55
C GLY A 725 80.18 11.35 -69.29
N GLU A 726 80.64 12.40 -68.62
CA GLU A 726 82.05 12.58 -68.26
C GLU A 726 82.57 11.44 -67.37
N GLN A 727 81.80 11.04 -66.35
CA GLN A 727 82.17 9.94 -65.44
C GLN A 727 82.12 8.56 -66.10
N SER A 728 81.34 8.38 -67.18
CA SER A 728 81.24 7.11 -67.89
C SER A 728 82.51 6.68 -68.62
N ARG A 729 83.33 7.65 -69.06
CA ARG A 729 84.57 7.38 -69.80
C ARG A 729 85.59 6.57 -68.99
N ASP A 730 85.67 6.85 -67.69
CA ASP A 730 86.60 6.20 -66.78
C ASP A 730 86.03 4.90 -66.19
N ALA A 731 84.72 4.83 -65.96
CA ALA A 731 84.03 3.68 -65.37
C ALA A 731 84.09 2.40 -66.22
N ARG A 732 84.34 2.54 -67.53
CA ARG A 732 84.31 1.43 -68.50
C ARG A 732 85.63 0.69 -68.66
N ARG A 733 86.71 1.15 -68.02
CA ARG A 733 87.96 0.39 -68.00
C ARG A 733 87.76 -0.83 -67.10
N VAL A 734 87.22 -1.91 -67.67
CA VAL A 734 87.07 -3.20 -66.99
C VAL A 734 88.46 -3.78 -66.76
N GLU A 735 89.08 -3.38 -65.64
CA GLU A 735 90.38 -3.87 -65.22
C GLU A 735 90.21 -5.12 -64.37
N VAL A 736 90.26 -6.29 -65.02
CA VAL A 736 90.29 -7.55 -64.28
C VAL A 736 91.65 -7.68 -63.59
N SER A 737 91.64 -7.75 -62.26
CA SER A 737 92.87 -7.96 -61.48
C SER A 737 93.62 -9.21 -61.93
N PHE A 738 94.92 -9.06 -62.24
CA PHE A 738 95.80 -10.17 -62.66
C PHE A 738 95.84 -11.31 -61.63
N ASN A 739 95.72 -11.00 -60.34
CA ASN A 739 95.71 -12.00 -59.25
C ASN A 739 94.59 -13.04 -59.40
N ARG A 740 93.52 -12.75 -60.15
CA ARG A 740 92.45 -13.71 -60.42
C ARG A 740 92.81 -14.79 -61.43
N ILE A 741 93.78 -14.51 -62.31
CA ILE A 741 94.25 -15.46 -63.35
C ILE A 741 95.63 -16.02 -63.02
N ALA A 742 96.37 -15.37 -62.13
CA ALA A 742 97.65 -15.84 -61.65
C ALA A 742 97.51 -17.15 -60.85
N PRO A 743 98.46 -18.09 -60.97
CA PRO A 743 98.49 -19.29 -60.14
C PRO A 743 98.62 -18.90 -58.65
N LYS A 744 97.96 -19.66 -57.77
CA LYS A 744 98.18 -19.55 -56.32
C LYS A 744 99.64 -19.92 -55.98
N PRO A 745 100.22 -19.40 -54.87
CA PRO A 745 101.63 -19.62 -54.54
C PRO A 745 102.09 -21.08 -54.51
N ASP A 746 101.19 -22.00 -54.15
CA ASP A 746 101.40 -23.45 -54.11
C ASP A 746 101.29 -24.16 -55.47
N ALA A 747 100.74 -23.49 -56.49
CA ALA A 747 100.55 -24.01 -57.84
C ALA A 747 101.58 -23.46 -58.86
N ILE A 748 102.49 -22.58 -58.44
CA ILE A 748 103.55 -22.05 -59.31
C ILE A 748 104.54 -23.18 -59.62
N TRP A 749 104.88 -23.37 -60.90
CA TRP A 749 105.75 -24.46 -61.40
C TRP A 749 105.25 -25.89 -61.12
N SER A 750 103.96 -26.09 -60.80
CA SER A 750 103.41 -27.40 -60.46
C SER A 750 102.80 -28.18 -61.64
N LEU A 751 102.65 -27.56 -62.81
CA LEU A 751 101.98 -28.14 -63.98
C LEU A 751 102.97 -28.73 -65.01
N CYS A 752 102.48 -29.64 -65.85
CA CYS A 752 103.27 -30.32 -66.89
C CYS A 752 102.93 -29.77 -68.30
N SER A 753 103.94 -29.52 -69.12
CA SER A 753 103.80 -29.00 -70.50
C SER A 753 103.91 -30.08 -71.59
N ALA A 754 103.97 -31.37 -71.24
CA ALA A 754 104.22 -32.46 -72.19
C ALA A 754 103.15 -32.61 -73.29
N GLU A 755 101.90 -32.27 -73.00
CA GLU A 755 100.76 -32.34 -73.94
C GLU A 755 100.36 -30.97 -74.53
N GLY A 756 101.17 -29.94 -74.27
CA GLY A 756 100.90 -28.56 -74.66
C GLY A 756 101.01 -27.56 -73.50
N LEU A 757 100.85 -26.28 -73.84
CA LEU A 757 100.87 -25.15 -72.91
C LEU A 757 99.47 -24.55 -72.79
N ASP A 758 98.91 -24.55 -71.59
CA ASP A 758 97.62 -23.94 -71.28
C ASP A 758 97.84 -22.72 -70.37
N VAL A 759 97.67 -21.52 -70.92
CA VAL A 759 97.94 -20.26 -70.21
C VAL A 759 96.63 -19.50 -70.00
N PRO A 760 96.22 -19.19 -68.76
CA PRO A 760 95.08 -18.33 -68.52
C PRO A 760 95.44 -16.90 -68.96
N ILE A 761 94.66 -16.33 -69.88
CA ILE A 761 94.88 -14.99 -70.43
C ILE A 761 93.82 -13.98 -69.96
N GLY A 762 92.78 -14.44 -69.28
CA GLY A 762 91.68 -13.60 -68.82
C GLY A 762 90.50 -14.43 -68.31
N ARG A 763 89.33 -13.79 -68.17
CA ARG A 763 88.07 -14.45 -67.82
C ARG A 763 87.15 -14.55 -69.04
N ALA A 764 86.39 -15.63 -69.11
CA ALA A 764 85.23 -15.79 -69.97
C ALA A 764 83.98 -15.84 -69.07
N GLY A 765 83.31 -14.69 -68.90
CA GLY A 765 82.18 -14.53 -67.98
C GLY A 765 82.57 -14.55 -66.49
N ALA A 766 81.62 -14.92 -65.63
CA ALA A 766 81.73 -14.79 -64.17
C ALA A 766 82.62 -15.84 -63.46
N ALA A 767 82.82 -17.05 -64.00
CA ALA A 767 83.55 -18.09 -63.25
C ALA A 767 84.70 -18.74 -64.04
N ARG A 768 84.70 -18.63 -65.36
CA ARG A 768 85.61 -19.41 -66.20
C ARG A 768 86.84 -18.60 -66.57
N LEU A 769 88.01 -19.24 -66.49
CA LEU A 769 89.25 -18.71 -67.05
C LEU A 769 89.27 -18.95 -68.55
N GLN A 770 89.63 -17.92 -69.31
CA GLN A 770 89.92 -18.06 -70.73
C GLN A 770 91.37 -18.49 -70.88
N PHE A 771 91.58 -19.68 -71.45
CA PHE A 771 92.91 -20.21 -71.71
C PHE A 771 93.33 -19.95 -73.16
N MET A 772 94.60 -19.63 -73.36
CA MET A 772 95.33 -19.77 -74.61
C MET A 772 96.05 -21.11 -74.57
N ARG A 773 95.75 -21.99 -75.53
CA ARG A 773 96.32 -23.35 -75.61
C ARG A 773 97.24 -23.48 -76.81
N LEU A 774 98.46 -23.95 -76.59
CA LEU A 774 99.49 -24.12 -77.63
C LEU A 774 100.10 -25.52 -77.59
N GLY A 775 100.63 -25.98 -78.72
CA GLY A 775 101.38 -27.24 -78.81
C GLY A 775 100.52 -28.48 -79.08
N ARG A 776 99.23 -28.32 -79.38
CA ARG A 776 98.35 -29.42 -79.82
C ARG A 776 98.09 -29.33 -81.32
N GLY A 777 98.35 -30.43 -82.04
CA GLY A 777 98.20 -30.47 -83.50
C GLY A 777 99.10 -29.45 -84.21
N THR A 778 98.50 -28.60 -85.04
CA THR A 778 99.20 -27.50 -85.77
C THR A 778 99.14 -26.15 -85.03
N SER A 779 98.55 -26.08 -83.84
CA SER A 779 98.39 -24.85 -83.04
C SER A 779 99.68 -24.48 -82.29
N GLN A 780 100.73 -24.15 -83.04
CA GLN A 780 102.06 -23.77 -82.50
C GLN A 780 102.30 -22.27 -82.47
N HIS A 781 101.52 -21.49 -83.23
CA HIS A 781 101.70 -20.05 -83.40
C HIS A 781 100.38 -19.30 -83.17
N VAL A 782 100.48 -18.07 -82.65
CA VAL A 782 99.34 -17.19 -82.37
C VAL A 782 99.56 -15.85 -83.06
N LEU A 783 98.53 -15.37 -83.76
CA LEU A 783 98.48 -14.01 -84.28
C LEU A 783 97.62 -13.14 -83.36
N VAL A 784 98.19 -12.07 -82.82
CA VAL A 784 97.47 -11.08 -82.01
C VAL A 784 97.31 -9.80 -82.83
N ALA A 785 96.06 -9.44 -83.14
CA ALA A 785 95.73 -8.25 -83.91
C ALA A 785 94.75 -7.35 -83.12
N GLY A 786 94.82 -6.04 -83.35
CA GLY A 786 93.96 -5.07 -82.67
C GLY A 786 94.46 -3.64 -82.83
N LYS A 787 93.56 -2.65 -82.77
CA LYS A 787 93.89 -1.22 -82.86
C LYS A 787 94.75 -0.75 -81.68
N THR A 788 95.41 0.40 -81.78
CA THR A 788 96.12 0.99 -80.62
C THR A 788 95.14 1.23 -79.48
N GLY A 789 95.56 0.94 -78.23
CA GLY A 789 94.69 1.02 -77.06
C GLY A 789 93.84 -0.23 -76.75
N SER A 790 93.77 -1.23 -77.64
CA SER A 790 93.00 -2.48 -77.42
C SER A 790 93.62 -3.45 -76.40
N GLY A 791 94.67 -3.06 -75.67
CA GLY A 791 95.28 -3.92 -74.64
C GLY A 791 96.26 -4.99 -75.14
N LYS A 792 96.69 -4.97 -76.41
CA LYS A 792 97.65 -5.97 -76.95
C LYS A 792 98.94 -6.12 -76.12
N SER A 793 99.58 -5.01 -75.75
CA SER A 793 100.80 -5.05 -74.93
C SER A 793 100.52 -5.65 -73.54
N THR A 794 99.37 -5.31 -72.94
CA THR A 794 98.92 -5.88 -71.67
C THR A 794 98.67 -7.38 -71.78
N LEU A 795 98.02 -7.85 -72.87
CA LEU A 795 97.83 -9.28 -73.13
C LEU A 795 99.18 -10.02 -73.24
N LEU A 796 100.17 -9.42 -73.90
CA LEU A 796 101.52 -9.99 -73.97
C LEU A 796 102.19 -10.04 -72.59
N HIS A 797 102.04 -8.99 -71.77
CA HIS A 797 102.56 -9.00 -70.40
C HIS A 797 101.87 -10.05 -69.52
N ILE A 798 100.56 -10.23 -69.64
CA ILE A 798 99.81 -11.29 -68.95
C ILE A 798 100.35 -12.66 -69.38
N LEU A 799 100.53 -12.88 -70.67
CA LEU A 799 101.02 -14.14 -71.20
C LEU A 799 102.44 -14.45 -70.72
N ILE A 800 103.35 -13.49 -70.78
CA ILE A 800 104.73 -13.65 -70.31
C ILE A 800 104.75 -13.90 -68.80
N THR A 801 104.00 -13.12 -68.02
CA THR A 801 104.00 -13.21 -66.56
C THR A 801 103.34 -14.49 -66.05
N ASN A 802 102.32 -15.02 -66.74
CA ASN A 802 101.70 -16.31 -66.34
C ASN A 802 102.51 -17.53 -66.81
N LEU A 803 103.37 -17.38 -67.83
CA LEU A 803 104.28 -18.43 -68.30
C LEU A 803 105.60 -18.49 -67.51
N ALA A 804 106.04 -17.35 -66.97
CA ALA A 804 107.24 -17.22 -66.12
C ALA A 804 106.92 -17.57 -64.66
#